data_AF-A0A8D8SH56-F1
#
_entry.id   AF-A0A8D8SH56-F1
#
_cell.length_a   1.000
_cell.length_b   1.000
_cell.length_c   1.000
_cell.angle_alpha   90.00
_cell.angle_beta   90.00
_cell.angle_gamma   90.00
#
_symmetry.space_group_name_H-M   'P 1'
#
loop_
_entity.id
_entity.type
_entity.pdbx_description
1 polymer ?
#
loop_
_entity_poly.entity_id
_entity_poly.type
_entity_poly.pdbx_seq_one_letter_code
_entity_poly.pdbx_strand_id
1 'polypeptide(L)'
;MPNDTNKSLKKIKIHFVLDPSHNSENESSSSMRECYEECVSNKLLVDWIKEPGDPEQKFSKNHIFVFENFSGDFYNKIISSTSCLVVGPYCLFTCINKSLPIPQVPTLTMAMNELIISFSCLSKEIKADLTNKVKLMGGVVNSSLLETTTHLVVGKANSPKYEKANERGMNIMTPGWINTVFTASQHSGLTSGTDYDFAKYKCPVFFQLAFSVSGYSSKKKEGFKKIIESHGGTYFGSLQYQVTDILICEKNEGDKYSAAREWGLPCVMAHWLTESVEAGYSLPFAKYTTPGASVIKCSTPTKGEMPSKFHNSDISLSMIQENSHPRSLLPPTPSTAAPTTQPLTPTPYNYALAVDSIDLALARRCEAFLDGCNIYLTGFEPNQEEKLRKMIKLGSGVRFTELEESVSHVVMGAFIPSFHKLFSSLSSRPHLVTVDWLKQSMLSKAPAQETPYLCIPAKQPTSGKGLECPSPLSKKGLQMLISPAKPRQSPVKNTKDSPAARKLLQGYLDSQHAYEATSHSEQPADDEPRPLEQNEPFKMPHQPSQQTSQSQSGGTNQSQEYFMGLMFLVLGFTEEETVEIGSAIREANGRVVVNPKTFHGIPDYVIVPFEGFATSVVPTEEIVTDIWLMECKQQSAVVDVQYYHRPASVLNCATPLVGCVITISNYVGFERDFLAKLSQLLGAGYQEEFMKRDNPKADKKASTHLVCPTRSGSKYNAAIKWGYPSVSKQWLLECAKTGSRLGEENHLTGCEEAGNGVIGTNRS
;
A
#
# COMPACT_ATOMS: atom_id res chain seq x y z
N MET A 1 38.86 -40.29 3.65
CA MET A 1 39.12 -38.84 3.57
C MET A 1 38.13 -38.12 4.47
N PRO A 2 38.56 -37.33 5.47
CA PRO A 2 37.64 -36.62 6.36
C PRO A 2 37.21 -35.25 5.81
N ASN A 3 35.97 -35.18 5.34
CA ASN A 3 35.10 -33.99 5.12
C ASN A 3 35.79 -32.62 4.87
N ASP A 4 35.96 -32.25 3.60
CA ASP A 4 36.36 -30.89 3.20
C ASP A 4 35.32 -29.80 3.54
N THR A 5 34.05 -30.15 3.81
CA THR A 5 33.04 -29.23 4.36
C THR A 5 33.53 -28.54 5.65
N ASN A 6 34.32 -29.24 6.47
CA ASN A 6 34.90 -28.72 7.70
C ASN A 6 36.05 -27.70 7.48
N LYS A 7 36.46 -27.46 6.22
CA LYS A 7 37.31 -26.31 5.84
C LYS A 7 36.51 -25.07 5.45
N SER A 8 35.31 -25.22 4.87
CA SER A 8 34.53 -24.08 4.37
C SER A 8 34.05 -23.18 5.52
N LEU A 9 33.57 -23.80 6.60
CA LEU A 9 33.18 -23.14 7.85
C LEU A 9 34.27 -22.29 8.52
N LYS A 10 35.55 -22.48 8.17
CA LYS A 10 36.66 -21.67 8.70
C LYS A 10 36.90 -20.35 7.96
N LYS A 11 36.04 -19.99 6.99
CA LYS A 11 36.18 -18.76 6.18
C LYS A 11 35.21 -17.64 6.53
N ILE A 12 34.10 -17.90 7.22
CA ILE A 12 33.17 -16.83 7.61
C ILE A 12 33.76 -16.01 8.75
N LYS A 13 33.76 -14.68 8.60
CA LYS A 13 34.23 -13.72 9.60
C LYS A 13 33.15 -12.68 9.87
N ILE A 14 32.87 -12.45 11.15
CA ILE A 14 31.76 -11.62 11.62
C ILE A 14 32.35 -10.35 12.25
N HIS A 15 32.18 -9.22 11.58
CA HIS A 15 32.74 -7.93 11.95
C HIS A 15 31.69 -7.12 12.71
N PHE A 16 31.91 -6.86 13.99
CA PHE A 16 31.06 -5.98 14.77
C PHE A 16 31.50 -4.53 14.57
N VAL A 17 30.59 -3.68 14.09
CA VAL A 17 30.91 -2.29 13.76
C VAL A 17 30.63 -1.39 14.96
N LEU A 18 31.68 -0.74 15.47
CA LEU A 18 31.59 0.34 16.46
C LEU A 18 31.10 1.61 15.77
N ASP A 19 30.13 2.29 16.36
CA ASP A 19 29.75 3.64 15.94
C ASP A 19 30.97 4.59 16.03
N PRO A 20 31.14 5.54 15.08
CA PRO A 20 32.25 6.50 15.11
C PRO A 20 32.42 7.28 16.42
N SER A 21 31.34 7.47 17.19
CA SER A 21 31.37 8.14 18.51
C SER A 21 32.02 7.29 19.62
N HIS A 22 31.95 5.96 19.55
CA HIS A 22 32.47 5.05 20.59
C HIS A 22 33.95 4.74 20.40
N ASN A 23 34.76 4.87 21.46
CA ASN A 23 36.21 4.68 21.42
C ASN A 23 36.68 3.30 21.91
N SER A 24 35.80 2.52 22.54
CA SER A 24 36.09 1.15 22.97
C SER A 24 34.86 0.24 22.87
N GLU A 25 35.11 -1.07 22.81
CA GLU A 25 34.08 -2.12 22.78
C GLU A 25 33.13 -2.07 24.01
N ASN A 26 33.62 -1.53 25.13
CA ASN A 26 32.84 -1.38 26.36
C ASN A 26 31.78 -0.27 26.28
N GLU A 27 31.94 0.69 25.35
CA GLU A 27 31.00 1.79 25.16
C GLU A 27 29.81 1.40 24.27
N SER A 28 29.91 0.32 23.48
CA SER A 28 28.78 -0.16 22.66
C SER A 28 27.62 -0.65 23.52
N SER A 29 26.42 -0.71 22.97
CA SER A 29 25.23 -1.15 23.70
C SER A 29 25.31 -2.60 24.19
N SER A 30 24.44 -2.92 25.16
CA SER A 30 24.34 -4.26 25.74
C SER A 30 24.03 -5.31 24.67
N SER A 31 23.14 -5.02 23.71
CA SER A 31 22.78 -5.93 22.62
C SER A 31 23.95 -6.26 21.69
N MET A 32 24.84 -5.30 21.40
CA MET A 32 26.08 -5.56 20.64
C MET A 32 27.04 -6.47 21.43
N ARG A 33 27.23 -6.23 22.74
CA ARG A 33 28.10 -7.04 23.60
C ARG A 33 27.55 -8.45 23.87
N GLU A 34 26.26 -8.58 24.19
CA GLU A 34 25.57 -9.87 24.36
C GLU A 34 25.67 -10.73 23.09
N CYS A 35 25.49 -10.13 21.91
CA CYS A 35 25.63 -10.82 20.62
C CYS A 35 27.09 -11.22 20.32
N TYR A 36 28.07 -10.40 20.71
CA TYR A 36 29.49 -10.72 20.61
C TYR A 36 29.88 -11.89 21.53
N GLU A 37 29.47 -11.85 22.80
CA GLU A 37 29.74 -12.89 23.80
C GLU A 37 29.12 -14.25 23.41
N GLU A 38 27.91 -14.26 22.83
CA GLU A 38 27.28 -15.49 22.33
C GLU A 38 28.02 -16.04 21.08
N CYS A 39 28.47 -15.17 20.17
CA CYS A 39 29.33 -15.56 19.04
C CYS A 39 30.66 -16.18 19.49
N VAL A 40 31.34 -15.57 20.48
CA VAL A 40 32.58 -16.10 21.08
C VAL A 40 32.31 -17.44 21.78
N SER A 41 31.21 -17.56 22.53
CA SER A 41 30.81 -18.79 23.22
C SER A 41 30.54 -19.95 22.25
N ASN A 42 30.02 -19.65 21.06
CA ASN A 42 29.83 -20.61 19.97
C ASN A 42 31.09 -20.84 19.10
N LYS A 43 32.24 -20.26 19.47
CA LYS A 43 33.54 -20.40 18.79
C LYS A 43 33.49 -19.95 17.32
N LEU A 44 32.81 -18.84 17.05
CA LEU A 44 32.77 -18.16 15.75
C LEU A 44 33.98 -17.23 15.59
N LEU A 45 34.33 -16.87 14.35
CA LEU A 45 35.38 -15.89 14.08
C LEU A 45 34.79 -14.48 14.11
N VAL A 46 34.96 -13.78 15.23
CA VAL A 46 34.51 -12.40 15.44
C VAL A 46 35.67 -11.44 15.64
N ASP A 47 35.48 -10.19 15.21
CA ASP A 47 36.33 -9.05 15.54
C ASP A 47 35.54 -7.74 15.49
N TRP A 48 36.04 -6.72 16.19
CA TRP A 48 35.48 -5.37 16.16
C TRP A 48 36.23 -4.49 15.16
N ILE A 49 35.49 -3.65 14.43
CA ILE A 49 36.03 -2.62 13.54
C ILE A 49 35.31 -1.29 13.82
N LYS A 50 36.02 -0.17 13.69
CA LYS A 50 35.43 1.17 13.80
C LYS A 50 35.09 1.72 12.41
N GLU A 51 36.11 1.95 11.60
CA GLU A 51 36.01 1.98 10.14
C GLU A 51 37.26 1.32 9.54
N PRO A 52 37.16 0.67 8.37
CA PRO A 52 38.33 0.27 7.60
C PRO A 52 38.93 1.52 6.95
N GLY A 53 39.96 2.08 7.59
CA GLY A 53 40.74 3.22 7.08
C GLY A 53 41.55 2.93 5.81
N ASP A 54 41.46 1.70 5.28
CA ASP A 54 42.13 1.27 4.05
C ASP A 54 41.12 1.18 2.88
N PRO A 55 41.23 2.04 1.85
CA PRO A 55 40.31 2.02 0.71
C PRO A 55 40.47 0.79 -0.20
N GLU A 56 41.56 0.02 -0.09
CA GLU A 56 41.79 -1.18 -0.92
C GLU A 56 41.24 -2.48 -0.32
N GLN A 57 40.69 -2.45 0.91
CA GLN A 57 40.27 -3.66 1.62
C GLN A 57 39.01 -4.31 1.00
N LYS A 58 39.24 -5.25 0.07
CA LYS A 58 38.20 -6.02 -0.63
C LYS A 58 37.53 -7.04 0.29
N PHE A 59 36.38 -6.66 0.82
CA PHE A 59 35.47 -7.60 1.50
C PHE A 59 34.83 -8.60 0.52
N SER A 60 34.27 -9.69 1.05
CA SER A 60 33.75 -10.81 0.24
C SER A 60 32.53 -11.46 0.89
N LYS A 61 31.81 -12.34 0.15
CA LYS A 61 30.59 -13.05 0.59
C LYS A 61 30.69 -13.82 1.93
N ASN A 62 31.90 -14.04 2.41
CA ASN A 62 32.18 -14.68 3.69
C ASN A 62 32.21 -13.69 4.88
N HIS A 63 32.03 -12.39 4.63
CA HIS A 63 32.02 -11.35 5.64
C HIS A 63 30.58 -10.99 5.99
N ILE A 64 30.26 -11.08 7.27
CA ILE A 64 28.99 -10.63 7.85
C ILE A 64 29.33 -9.42 8.72
N PHE A 65 28.62 -8.30 8.52
CA PHE A 65 28.79 -7.09 9.33
C PHE A 65 27.61 -6.94 10.29
N VAL A 66 27.91 -6.79 11.57
CA VAL A 66 26.91 -6.51 12.62
C VAL A 66 26.89 -5.01 12.87
N PHE A 67 25.78 -4.37 12.51
CA PHE A 67 25.55 -2.94 12.71
C PHE A 67 24.46 -2.75 13.77
N GLU A 68 24.70 -1.88 14.75
CA GLU A 68 23.70 -1.52 15.76
C GLU A 68 22.50 -0.78 15.14
N ASN A 69 22.77 0.20 14.27
CA ASN A 69 21.78 0.91 13.47
C ASN A 69 22.20 0.89 11.99
N PHE A 70 21.25 0.74 11.07
CA PHE A 70 21.51 0.66 9.63
C PHE A 70 21.60 2.07 9.01
N SER A 71 22.64 2.80 9.41
CA SER A 71 22.85 4.21 9.11
C SER A 71 24.33 4.57 9.05
N GLY A 72 24.66 5.69 8.40
CA GLY A 72 26.03 6.21 8.28
C GLY A 72 26.76 5.77 7.00
N ASP A 73 27.84 6.48 6.68
CA ASP A 73 28.52 6.33 5.39
C ASP A 73 29.19 4.98 5.19
N PHE A 74 29.69 4.35 6.26
CA PHE A 74 30.26 3.01 6.18
C PHE A 74 29.20 1.93 5.90
N TYR A 75 27.99 2.05 6.49
CA TYR A 75 26.85 1.20 6.13
C TYR A 75 26.48 1.39 4.64
N ASN A 76 26.37 2.64 4.19
CA ASN A 76 26.08 2.99 2.80
C ASN A 76 27.15 2.42 1.82
N LYS A 77 28.43 2.46 2.21
CA LYS A 77 29.56 1.87 1.46
C LYS A 77 29.46 0.35 1.37
N ILE A 78 29.14 -0.34 2.47
CA ILE A 78 28.98 -1.81 2.46
C ILE A 78 27.78 -2.24 1.62
N ILE A 79 26.59 -1.64 1.81
CA ILE A 79 25.40 -2.08 1.07
C ILE A 79 25.54 -1.82 -0.44
N SER A 80 26.18 -0.71 -0.82
CA SER A 80 26.50 -0.39 -2.21
C SER A 80 27.52 -1.34 -2.84
N SER A 81 28.35 -2.03 -2.04
CA SER A 81 29.30 -3.03 -2.54
C SER A 81 28.63 -4.33 -3.01
N THR A 82 27.39 -4.60 -2.58
CA THR A 82 26.59 -5.81 -2.88
C THR A 82 27.26 -7.17 -2.58
N SER A 83 28.41 -7.17 -1.90
CA SER A 83 29.29 -8.34 -1.77
C SER A 83 29.26 -9.02 -0.41
N CYS A 84 28.62 -8.40 0.59
CA CYS A 84 28.68 -8.78 2.01
C CYS A 84 27.29 -8.72 2.65
N LEU A 85 27.05 -9.54 3.67
CA LEU A 85 25.80 -9.50 4.43
C LEU A 85 25.87 -8.47 5.57
N VAL A 86 24.76 -7.79 5.84
CA VAL A 86 24.60 -6.88 6.98
C VAL A 86 23.46 -7.38 7.86
N VAL A 87 23.68 -7.46 9.17
CA VAL A 87 22.68 -7.87 10.17
C VAL A 87 22.72 -6.96 11.40
N GLY A 88 21.62 -6.89 12.15
CA GLY A 88 21.60 -6.30 13.48
C GLY A 88 22.02 -7.28 14.58
N PRO A 89 22.41 -6.81 15.77
CA PRO A 89 22.82 -7.66 16.89
C PRO A 89 21.70 -8.63 17.31
N TYR A 90 20.46 -8.13 17.46
CA TYR A 90 19.32 -8.98 17.80
C TYR A 90 18.97 -10.00 16.72
N CYS A 91 19.17 -9.67 15.43
CA CYS A 91 19.01 -10.63 14.34
C CYS A 91 19.98 -11.81 14.50
N LEU A 92 21.28 -11.53 14.61
CA LEU A 92 22.31 -12.57 14.72
C LEU A 92 22.18 -13.39 16.01
N PHE A 93 21.98 -12.74 17.15
CA PHE A 93 21.75 -13.39 18.45
C PHE A 93 20.53 -14.32 18.42
N THR A 94 19.42 -13.87 17.82
CA THR A 94 18.22 -14.70 17.67
C THR A 94 18.45 -15.89 16.74
N CYS A 95 19.17 -15.69 15.64
CA CYS A 95 19.53 -16.78 14.72
C CYS A 95 20.36 -17.85 15.43
N ILE A 96 21.41 -17.46 16.16
CA ILE A 96 22.26 -18.40 16.92
C ILE A 96 21.44 -19.15 17.97
N ASN A 97 20.71 -18.44 18.84
CA ASN A 97 20.00 -19.05 19.97
C ASN A 97 18.82 -19.92 19.55
N LYS A 98 18.09 -19.54 18.49
CA LYS A 98 16.98 -20.35 17.94
C LYS A 98 17.45 -21.35 16.85
N SER A 99 18.75 -21.38 16.52
CA SER A 99 19.33 -22.17 15.41
C SER A 99 18.68 -21.94 14.04
N LEU A 100 18.20 -20.71 13.79
CA LEU A 100 17.58 -20.30 12.53
C LEU A 100 18.64 -19.92 11.48
N PRO A 101 18.38 -20.09 10.17
CA PRO A 101 19.28 -19.61 9.13
C PRO A 101 19.38 -18.08 9.16
N ILE A 102 20.58 -17.54 8.95
CA ILE A 102 20.77 -16.09 8.85
C ILE A 102 20.09 -15.58 7.56
N PRO A 103 19.25 -14.53 7.63
CA PRO A 103 18.67 -13.90 6.45
C PRO A 103 19.72 -13.52 5.41
N GLN A 104 19.41 -13.72 4.12
CA GLN A 104 20.28 -13.36 2.99
C GLN A 104 20.12 -11.88 2.57
N VAL A 105 19.33 -11.11 3.30
CA VAL A 105 19.03 -9.69 3.06
C VAL A 105 19.28 -8.87 4.34
N PRO A 106 19.56 -7.56 4.24
CA PRO A 106 19.79 -6.72 5.42
C PRO A 106 18.64 -6.80 6.43
N THR A 107 18.93 -7.36 7.61
CA THR A 107 17.90 -7.65 8.63
C THR A 107 18.41 -7.25 10.02
N LEU A 108 17.72 -6.32 10.67
CA LEU A 108 18.09 -5.70 11.94
C LEU A 108 17.62 -6.55 13.14
N THR A 109 16.38 -7.05 13.09
CA THR A 109 15.78 -7.93 14.11
C THR A 109 15.03 -9.07 13.44
N MET A 110 14.67 -10.11 14.19
CA MET A 110 13.89 -11.26 13.68
C MET A 110 12.41 -11.23 14.13
N ALA A 111 11.90 -10.05 14.52
CA ALA A 111 10.59 -9.93 15.16
C ALA A 111 9.39 -10.25 14.23
N MET A 112 9.56 -10.14 12.91
CA MET A 112 8.56 -10.52 11.91
C MET A 112 9.02 -11.70 11.03
N ASN A 113 9.97 -12.51 11.52
CA ASN A 113 10.33 -13.79 10.88
C ASN A 113 9.08 -14.63 10.58
N GLU A 114 9.06 -15.28 9.41
CA GLU A 114 7.93 -16.07 8.86
C GLU A 114 6.63 -15.28 8.60
N LEU A 115 6.54 -13.98 8.94
CA LEU A 115 5.34 -13.19 8.69
C LEU A 115 5.31 -12.68 7.24
N ILE A 116 4.40 -13.24 6.45
CA ILE A 116 4.04 -12.76 5.13
C ILE A 116 2.89 -11.75 5.26
N ILE A 117 3.14 -10.50 4.91
CA ILE A 117 2.24 -9.36 5.08
C ILE A 117 1.78 -8.83 3.71
N SER A 118 0.50 -8.47 3.58
CA SER A 118 0.03 -7.62 2.48
C SER A 118 -0.61 -6.34 3.00
N PHE A 119 -0.67 -5.32 2.14
CA PHE A 119 -1.20 -4.00 2.47
C PHE A 119 -2.48 -3.67 1.68
N SER A 120 -3.40 -2.92 2.30
CA SER A 120 -4.63 -2.39 1.67
C SER A 120 -4.99 -0.99 2.19
N CYS A 121 -5.53 -0.14 1.31
CA CYS A 121 -6.02 1.20 1.65
C CYS A 121 -5.00 2.08 2.41
N LEU A 122 -3.73 2.02 2.00
CA LEU A 122 -2.66 2.89 2.49
C LEU A 122 -2.07 3.70 1.32
N SER A 123 -1.49 4.85 1.62
CA SER A 123 -0.75 5.66 0.65
C SER A 123 0.53 4.92 0.20
N LYS A 124 1.17 5.36 -0.89
CA LYS A 124 2.40 4.70 -1.39
C LYS A 124 3.57 4.91 -0.43
N GLU A 125 3.59 6.07 0.20
CA GLU A 125 4.62 6.59 1.10
C GLU A 125 4.59 5.81 2.41
N ILE A 126 3.42 5.71 3.04
CA ILE A 126 3.18 4.86 4.22
C ILE A 126 3.48 3.39 3.89
N LYS A 127 3.04 2.90 2.73
CA LYS A 127 3.33 1.52 2.32
C LYS A 127 4.84 1.28 2.18
N ALA A 128 5.61 2.23 1.66
CA ALA A 128 7.06 2.11 1.50
C ALA A 128 7.79 2.05 2.86
N ASP A 129 7.48 2.98 3.77
CA ASP A 129 8.01 2.99 5.15
C ASP A 129 7.74 1.67 5.88
N LEU A 130 6.47 1.24 5.91
CA LEU A 130 6.08 -0.02 6.56
C LEU A 130 6.71 -1.23 5.87
N THR A 131 6.91 -1.19 4.54
CA THR A 131 7.62 -2.28 3.82
C THR A 131 9.08 -2.37 4.22
N ASN A 132 9.76 -1.23 4.42
CA ASN A 132 11.14 -1.22 4.88
C ASN A 132 11.26 -1.74 6.31
N LYS A 133 10.37 -1.31 7.22
CA LYS A 133 10.31 -1.80 8.61
C LYS A 133 10.06 -3.31 8.68
N VAL A 134 9.11 -3.85 7.90
CA VAL A 134 8.85 -5.30 7.84
C VAL A 134 10.09 -6.08 7.38
N LYS A 135 10.78 -5.62 6.33
CA LYS A 135 12.02 -6.26 5.84
C LYS A 135 13.13 -6.23 6.89
N LEU A 136 13.31 -5.10 7.59
CA LEU A 136 14.30 -4.97 8.66
C LEU A 136 14.00 -5.88 9.87
N MET A 137 12.75 -6.34 10.03
CA MET A 137 12.33 -7.31 11.05
C MET A 137 12.31 -8.77 10.54
N GLY A 138 12.83 -9.05 9.34
CA GLY A 138 12.87 -10.39 8.76
C GLY A 138 11.55 -10.87 8.13
N GLY A 139 10.55 -9.99 7.99
CA GLY A 139 9.26 -10.30 7.37
C GLY A 139 9.23 -10.07 5.86
N VAL A 140 8.24 -10.67 5.19
CA VAL A 140 8.05 -10.62 3.73
C VAL A 140 6.81 -9.80 3.38
N VAL A 141 6.91 -8.92 2.37
CA VAL A 141 5.78 -8.08 1.91
C VAL A 141 5.36 -8.45 0.51
N ASN A 142 4.08 -8.83 0.36
CA ASN A 142 3.47 -9.16 -0.92
C ASN A 142 2.50 -8.07 -1.39
N SER A 143 2.64 -7.68 -2.67
CA SER A 143 1.74 -6.75 -3.37
C SER A 143 0.30 -7.26 -3.41
N SER A 144 0.13 -8.57 -3.62
CA SER A 144 -1.12 -9.30 -3.76
C SER A 144 -1.49 -10.12 -2.51
N LEU A 145 -2.76 -10.51 -2.39
CA LEU A 145 -3.29 -11.28 -1.26
C LEU A 145 -3.16 -12.79 -1.49
N LEU A 146 -1.91 -13.29 -1.51
CA LEU A 146 -1.62 -14.71 -1.69
C LEU A 146 -2.23 -15.58 -0.58
N GLU A 147 -2.36 -16.88 -0.84
CA GLU A 147 -2.86 -17.87 0.14
C GLU A 147 -1.90 -18.04 1.32
N THR A 148 -0.59 -17.88 1.09
CA THR A 148 0.46 -17.86 2.12
C THR A 148 0.51 -16.57 2.95
N THR A 149 -0.35 -15.58 2.69
CA THR A 149 -0.33 -14.30 3.41
C THR A 149 -0.89 -14.45 4.83
N THR A 150 0.01 -14.45 5.81
CA THR A 150 -0.33 -14.59 7.25
C THR A 150 -1.14 -13.41 7.80
N HIS A 151 -0.86 -12.18 7.36
CA HIS A 151 -1.41 -10.95 7.93
C HIS A 151 -1.79 -9.94 6.84
N LEU A 152 -2.92 -9.26 7.01
CA LEU A 152 -3.31 -8.11 6.19
C LEU A 152 -3.26 -6.84 7.04
N VAL A 153 -2.47 -5.84 6.61
CA VAL A 153 -2.45 -4.52 7.23
C VAL A 153 -3.34 -3.56 6.43
N VAL A 154 -4.33 -2.95 7.09
CA VAL A 154 -5.32 -2.09 6.43
C VAL A 154 -5.32 -0.67 6.99
N GLY A 155 -5.44 0.31 6.11
CA GLY A 155 -5.79 1.69 6.50
C GLY A 155 -7.30 1.92 6.62
N LYS A 156 -8.14 1.01 6.12
CA LYS A 156 -9.61 1.17 6.10
C LYS A 156 -10.35 -0.17 5.90
N ALA A 157 -11.46 -0.36 6.63
CA ALA A 157 -12.22 -1.62 6.72
C ALA A 157 -13.31 -1.82 5.63
N ASN A 158 -13.04 -1.44 4.36
CA ASN A 158 -14.01 -1.52 3.25
C ASN A 158 -13.42 -1.97 1.90
N SER A 159 -12.30 -2.70 1.89
CA SER A 159 -11.64 -3.10 0.64
C SER A 159 -11.93 -4.56 0.23
N PRO A 160 -11.86 -4.90 -1.07
CA PRO A 160 -11.97 -6.30 -1.52
C PRO A 160 -10.87 -7.22 -0.94
N LYS A 161 -9.70 -6.67 -0.56
CA LYS A 161 -8.69 -7.43 0.19
C LYS A 161 -9.12 -7.71 1.62
N TYR A 162 -9.74 -6.72 2.29
CA TYR A 162 -10.25 -6.84 3.65
C TYR A 162 -11.41 -7.86 3.71
N GLU A 163 -12.38 -7.78 2.79
CA GLU A 163 -13.44 -8.77 2.64
C GLU A 163 -12.85 -10.19 2.48
N LYS A 164 -11.91 -10.36 1.52
CA LYS A 164 -11.32 -11.68 1.25
C LYS A 164 -10.38 -12.20 2.35
N ALA A 165 -9.82 -11.32 3.19
CA ALA A 165 -9.04 -11.71 4.35
C ALA A 165 -9.93 -12.22 5.50
N ASN A 166 -11.08 -11.57 5.74
CA ASN A 166 -12.06 -12.06 6.72
C ASN A 166 -12.68 -13.40 6.30
N GLU A 167 -13.01 -13.58 5.00
CA GLU A 167 -13.45 -14.88 4.47
C GLU A 167 -12.44 -16.02 4.68
N ARG A 168 -11.15 -15.70 4.82
CA ARG A 168 -10.06 -16.65 5.09
C ARG A 168 -9.72 -16.79 6.58
N GLY A 169 -10.36 -16.03 7.47
CA GLY A 169 -10.00 -15.99 8.90
C GLY A 169 -8.59 -15.42 9.18
N MET A 170 -8.03 -14.63 8.26
CA MET A 170 -6.68 -14.07 8.39
C MET A 170 -6.61 -12.99 9.49
N ASN A 171 -5.44 -12.85 10.13
CA ASN A 171 -5.23 -11.74 11.07
C ASN A 171 -5.17 -10.40 10.31
N ILE A 172 -6.14 -9.52 10.59
CA ILE A 172 -6.18 -8.15 10.05
C ILE A 172 -5.71 -7.17 11.12
N MET A 173 -4.68 -6.38 10.79
CA MET A 173 -4.00 -5.46 11.71
C MET A 173 -4.06 -4.02 11.19
N THR A 174 -3.95 -3.07 12.12
CA THR A 174 -3.78 -1.63 11.83
C THR A 174 -2.31 -1.29 11.54
N PRO A 175 -2.00 -0.15 10.90
CA PRO A 175 -0.62 0.23 10.56
C PRO A 175 0.29 0.43 11.78
N GLY A 176 -0.28 0.81 12.92
CA GLY A 176 0.45 0.99 14.18
C GLY A 176 1.16 -0.28 14.67
N TRP A 177 0.63 -1.46 14.31
CA TRP A 177 1.23 -2.76 14.64
C TRP A 177 2.70 -2.84 14.23
N ILE A 178 3.02 -2.61 12.96
CA ILE A 178 4.38 -2.70 12.42
C ILE A 178 5.31 -1.69 13.12
N ASN A 179 4.83 -0.47 13.37
CA ASN A 179 5.63 0.55 14.05
C ASN A 179 5.96 0.16 15.50
N THR A 180 4.98 -0.33 16.27
CA THR A 180 5.22 -0.71 17.68
C THR A 180 6.02 -2.00 17.81
N VAL A 181 5.83 -2.99 16.93
CA VAL A 181 6.70 -4.19 16.88
C VAL A 181 8.13 -3.79 16.54
N PHE A 182 8.33 -2.87 15.58
CA PHE A 182 9.65 -2.36 15.22
C PHE A 182 10.34 -1.72 16.44
N THR A 183 9.70 -0.74 17.09
CA THR A 183 10.23 -0.09 18.30
C THR A 183 10.51 -1.09 19.43
N ALA A 184 9.60 -2.03 19.71
CA ALA A 184 9.82 -3.05 20.73
C ALA A 184 11.03 -3.96 20.39
N SER A 185 11.19 -4.34 19.12
CA SER A 185 12.30 -5.19 18.68
C SER A 185 13.68 -4.54 18.82
N GLN A 186 13.76 -3.20 18.82
CA GLN A 186 15.01 -2.46 19.12
C GLN A 186 15.42 -2.51 20.60
N HIS A 187 14.53 -2.96 21.49
CA HIS A 187 14.78 -3.08 22.93
C HIS A 187 14.75 -4.53 23.44
N SER A 188 14.29 -5.49 22.62
CA SER A 188 14.30 -6.92 22.95
C SER A 188 14.32 -7.80 21.71
N GLY A 189 15.37 -8.60 21.56
CA GLY A 189 15.47 -9.64 20.52
C GLY A 189 14.53 -10.83 20.72
N LEU A 190 13.79 -10.91 21.84
CA LEU A 190 12.79 -11.96 22.06
C LEU A 190 11.43 -11.61 21.43
N THR A 191 11.17 -10.33 21.15
CA THR A 191 9.91 -9.80 20.58
C THR A 191 9.48 -10.57 19.32
N SER A 192 8.22 -10.99 19.28
CA SER A 192 7.53 -11.44 18.06
C SER A 192 6.38 -10.48 17.72
N GLY A 193 6.19 -10.19 16.44
CA GLY A 193 5.01 -9.47 15.95
C GLY A 193 3.68 -10.19 16.23
N THR A 194 3.71 -11.43 16.71
CA THR A 194 2.54 -12.22 17.13
C THR A 194 2.30 -12.24 18.65
N ASP A 195 3.14 -11.56 19.45
CA ASP A 195 2.97 -11.51 20.91
C ASP A 195 1.64 -10.85 21.33
N TYR A 196 1.11 -11.26 22.49
CA TYR A 196 -0.20 -10.83 22.99
C TYR A 196 -0.31 -9.31 23.16
N ASP A 197 0.78 -8.61 23.50
CA ASP A 197 0.82 -7.15 23.68
C ASP A 197 0.50 -6.38 22.38
N PHE A 198 0.59 -7.04 21.22
CA PHE A 198 0.24 -6.50 19.92
C PHE A 198 -1.21 -6.79 19.50
N ALA A 199 -1.97 -7.61 20.24
CA ALA A 199 -3.36 -7.92 19.94
C ALA A 199 -4.27 -6.67 19.89
N LYS A 200 -3.92 -5.62 20.67
CA LYS A 200 -4.57 -4.31 20.65
C LYS A 200 -4.53 -3.58 19.29
N TYR A 201 -3.66 -4.00 18.37
CA TYR A 201 -3.57 -3.45 17.01
C TYR A 201 -4.40 -4.23 15.98
N LYS A 202 -5.16 -5.26 16.37
CA LYS A 202 -6.16 -5.89 15.49
C LYS A 202 -7.16 -4.84 14.98
N CYS A 203 -7.55 -4.96 13.72
CA CYS A 203 -8.40 -3.99 13.05
C CYS A 203 -9.81 -3.94 13.67
N PRO A 204 -10.28 -2.79 14.20
CA PRO A 204 -11.67 -2.63 14.64
C PRO A 204 -12.68 -2.86 13.52
N VAL A 205 -13.89 -3.30 13.88
CA VAL A 205 -14.99 -3.66 12.95
C VAL A 205 -15.22 -2.58 11.89
N PHE A 206 -15.22 -1.31 12.30
CA PHE A 206 -15.50 -0.16 11.43
C PHE A 206 -14.30 0.77 11.23
N PHE A 207 -13.07 0.24 11.34
CA PHE A 207 -11.84 1.03 11.31
C PHE A 207 -11.77 2.01 10.13
N GLN A 208 -11.71 3.30 10.45
CA GLN A 208 -11.61 4.43 9.51
C GLN A 208 -12.81 4.54 8.52
N LEU A 209 -13.96 3.95 8.87
CA LEU A 209 -15.21 4.08 8.11
C LEU A 209 -16.05 5.25 8.64
N ALA A 210 -16.52 6.09 7.73
CA ALA A 210 -17.38 7.24 8.01
C ALA A 210 -18.84 6.93 7.68
N PHE A 211 -19.73 7.23 8.63
CA PHE A 211 -21.15 6.91 8.55
C PHE A 211 -22.03 8.16 8.60
N SER A 212 -23.17 8.12 7.91
CA SER A 212 -24.31 8.96 8.25
C SER A 212 -25.58 8.11 8.41
N VAL A 213 -26.59 8.66 9.07
CA VAL A 213 -27.87 7.99 9.35
C VAL A 213 -29.05 8.80 8.83
N SER A 214 -30.02 8.14 8.19
CA SER A 214 -31.26 8.73 7.65
C SER A 214 -32.51 7.91 8.02
N GLY A 215 -33.69 8.53 7.97
CA GLY A 215 -34.99 7.95 8.35
C GLY A 215 -35.23 7.86 9.87
N TYR A 216 -34.29 7.26 10.61
CA TYR A 216 -34.47 6.93 12.03
C TYR A 216 -34.70 8.13 12.98
N SER A 217 -35.40 7.89 14.09
CA SER A 217 -35.59 8.86 15.18
C SER A 217 -34.30 9.20 15.93
N SER A 218 -34.25 10.36 16.60
CA SER A 218 -33.05 10.86 17.30
C SER A 218 -32.51 9.87 18.35
N LYS A 219 -33.39 9.17 19.08
CA LYS A 219 -32.98 8.14 20.06
C LYS A 219 -32.32 6.92 19.39
N LYS A 220 -32.79 6.49 18.19
CA LYS A 220 -32.13 5.43 17.41
C LYS A 220 -30.79 5.91 16.84
N LYS A 221 -30.73 7.13 16.30
CA LYS A 221 -29.50 7.76 15.78
C LYS A 221 -28.38 7.83 16.83
N GLU A 222 -28.69 8.26 18.05
CA GLU A 222 -27.74 8.28 19.17
C GLU A 222 -27.28 6.87 19.58
N GLY A 223 -28.15 5.86 19.47
CA GLY A 223 -27.75 4.45 19.66
C GLY A 223 -26.77 3.98 18.59
N PHE A 224 -27.03 4.25 17.31
CA PHE A 224 -26.13 3.88 16.22
C PHE A 224 -24.80 4.63 16.29
N LYS A 225 -24.81 5.93 16.62
CA LYS A 225 -23.59 6.72 16.87
C LYS A 225 -22.66 6.00 17.85
N LYS A 226 -23.17 5.59 19.02
CA LYS A 226 -22.39 4.90 20.05
C LYS A 226 -21.84 3.55 19.57
N ILE A 227 -22.62 2.79 18.79
CA ILE A 227 -22.16 1.51 18.21
C ILE A 227 -21.02 1.75 17.20
N ILE A 228 -21.16 2.75 16.33
CA ILE A 228 -20.15 3.13 15.33
C ILE A 228 -18.83 3.56 16.00
N GLU A 229 -18.91 4.50 16.94
CA GLU A 229 -17.75 5.10 17.61
C GLU A 229 -17.02 4.09 18.51
N SER A 230 -17.75 3.24 19.25
CA SER A 230 -17.13 2.19 20.08
C SER A 230 -16.43 1.08 19.29
N HIS A 231 -16.68 0.96 17.97
CA HIS A 231 -16.06 -0.03 17.09
C HIS A 231 -15.14 0.59 16.03
N GLY A 232 -14.66 1.81 16.26
CA GLY A 232 -13.59 2.46 15.49
C GLY A 232 -14.00 3.15 14.19
N GLY A 233 -15.30 3.42 14.01
CA GLY A 233 -15.83 4.25 12.91
C GLY A 233 -16.24 5.65 13.37
N THR A 234 -16.45 6.56 12.42
CA THR A 234 -16.80 7.97 12.68
C THR A 234 -18.24 8.27 12.26
N TYR A 235 -19.03 8.90 13.12
CA TYR A 235 -20.42 9.26 12.82
C TYR A 235 -20.58 10.75 12.45
N PHE A 236 -21.21 11.01 11.30
CA PHE A 236 -21.55 12.34 10.80
C PHE A 236 -23.08 12.56 10.80
N GLY A 237 -23.52 13.59 11.53
CA GLY A 237 -24.93 13.99 11.60
C GLY A 237 -25.47 14.49 10.25
N SER A 238 -24.66 15.22 9.49
CA SER A 238 -24.87 15.51 8.06
C SER A 238 -24.35 14.37 7.18
N LEU A 239 -24.78 14.33 5.92
CA LEU A 239 -24.19 13.45 4.91
C LEU A 239 -23.14 14.27 4.14
N GLN A 240 -21.88 13.84 4.14
CA GLN A 240 -20.76 14.64 3.64
C GLN A 240 -20.12 14.01 2.39
N TYR A 241 -20.00 14.78 1.32
CA TYR A 241 -19.46 14.33 0.03
C TYR A 241 -17.98 13.95 0.17
N GLN A 242 -17.60 12.81 -0.42
CA GLN A 242 -16.26 12.19 -0.35
C GLN A 242 -15.71 11.84 1.05
N VAL A 243 -16.35 12.31 2.13
CA VAL A 243 -16.02 11.97 3.51
C VAL A 243 -16.83 10.77 4.01
N THR A 244 -18.15 10.73 3.77
CA THR A 244 -19.00 9.61 4.21
C THR A 244 -18.82 8.39 3.31
N ASP A 245 -18.53 7.21 3.89
CA ASP A 245 -18.46 5.94 3.16
C ASP A 245 -19.82 5.24 3.08
N ILE A 246 -20.59 5.24 4.17
CA ILE A 246 -21.78 4.38 4.33
C ILE A 246 -22.97 5.20 4.83
N LEU A 247 -24.12 5.05 4.18
CA LEU A 247 -25.39 5.61 4.66
C LEU A 247 -26.26 4.50 5.26
N ILE A 248 -26.63 4.64 6.54
CA ILE A 248 -27.57 3.75 7.21
C ILE A 248 -28.99 4.35 7.10
N CYS A 249 -29.88 3.67 6.38
CA CYS A 249 -31.26 4.09 6.12
C CYS A 249 -32.29 3.17 6.78
N GLU A 250 -33.46 3.72 7.14
CA GLU A 250 -34.64 2.93 7.53
C GLU A 250 -35.49 2.54 6.31
N LYS A 251 -35.37 3.31 5.21
CA LYS A 251 -36.10 3.18 3.95
C LYS A 251 -35.36 3.85 2.78
N ASN A 252 -35.83 3.62 1.56
CA ASN A 252 -35.30 4.19 0.30
C ASN A 252 -35.89 5.58 -0.04
N GLU A 253 -35.97 6.47 0.95
CA GLU A 253 -36.62 7.78 0.81
C GLU A 253 -35.83 8.90 1.53
N GLY A 254 -36.08 10.15 1.13
CA GLY A 254 -35.46 11.36 1.69
C GLY A 254 -34.14 11.76 1.05
N ASP A 255 -33.80 13.05 1.16
CA ASP A 255 -32.75 13.71 0.36
C ASP A 255 -31.36 13.09 0.57
N LYS A 256 -31.05 12.65 1.79
CA LYS A 256 -29.82 11.90 2.09
C LYS A 256 -29.69 10.63 1.26
N TYR A 257 -30.76 9.86 1.08
CA TYR A 257 -30.73 8.63 0.29
C TYR A 257 -30.54 8.92 -1.21
N SER A 258 -31.22 9.96 -1.71
CA SER A 258 -31.04 10.44 -3.09
C SER A 258 -29.60 10.88 -3.35
N ALA A 259 -29.02 11.72 -2.48
CA ALA A 259 -27.64 12.20 -2.59
C ALA A 259 -26.62 11.06 -2.46
N ALA A 260 -26.75 10.17 -1.46
CA ALA A 260 -25.86 9.02 -1.32
C ALA A 260 -25.90 8.10 -2.55
N ARG A 261 -27.08 7.89 -3.15
CA ARG A 261 -27.21 7.12 -4.41
C ARG A 261 -26.55 7.84 -5.60
N GLU A 262 -26.68 9.15 -5.70
CA GLU A 262 -26.00 9.96 -6.74
C GLU A 262 -24.47 9.90 -6.60
N TRP A 263 -23.97 9.90 -5.36
CA TRP A 263 -22.55 9.82 -5.04
C TRP A 263 -21.99 8.39 -5.08
N GLY A 264 -22.83 7.38 -5.29
CA GLY A 264 -22.45 5.97 -5.38
C GLY A 264 -22.15 5.29 -4.04
N LEU A 265 -22.61 5.84 -2.92
CA LEU A 265 -22.37 5.30 -1.58
C LEU A 265 -23.27 4.08 -1.27
N PRO A 266 -22.75 3.02 -0.62
CA PRO A 266 -23.57 1.93 -0.09
C PRO A 266 -24.62 2.44 0.91
N CYS A 267 -25.88 2.13 0.61
CA CYS A 267 -27.04 2.44 1.44
C CYS A 267 -27.57 1.14 2.06
N VAL A 268 -27.42 0.97 3.38
CA VAL A 268 -27.74 -0.27 4.10
C VAL A 268 -28.77 -0.07 5.20
N MET A 269 -29.52 -1.13 5.55
CA MET A 269 -30.45 -1.11 6.69
C MET A 269 -29.73 -1.45 8.00
N ALA A 270 -30.21 -0.92 9.13
CA ALA A 270 -29.51 -0.97 10.43
C ALA A 270 -29.03 -2.35 10.91
N HIS A 271 -29.68 -3.44 10.48
CA HIS A 271 -29.25 -4.81 10.78
C HIS A 271 -27.79 -5.10 10.36
N TRP A 272 -27.29 -4.47 9.29
CA TRP A 272 -25.90 -4.59 8.86
C TRP A 272 -24.90 -4.12 9.92
N LEU A 273 -25.26 -3.07 10.68
CA LEU A 273 -24.41 -2.51 11.72
C LEU A 273 -24.30 -3.49 12.90
N THR A 274 -25.42 -4.08 13.32
CA THR A 274 -25.45 -5.07 14.41
C THR A 274 -24.80 -6.39 14.00
N GLU A 275 -25.11 -6.90 12.80
CA GLU A 275 -24.53 -8.16 12.29
C GLU A 275 -23.03 -8.03 12.01
N SER A 276 -22.53 -6.87 11.59
CA SER A 276 -21.08 -6.64 11.44
C SER A 276 -20.34 -6.62 12.79
N VAL A 277 -20.96 -6.07 13.83
CA VAL A 277 -20.42 -6.13 15.19
C VAL A 277 -20.43 -7.57 15.72
N GLU A 278 -21.51 -8.31 15.50
CA GLU A 278 -21.62 -9.72 15.92
C GLU A 278 -20.64 -10.64 15.17
N ALA A 279 -20.41 -10.39 13.87
CA ALA A 279 -19.39 -11.08 13.08
C ALA A 279 -17.95 -10.66 13.42
N GLY A 280 -17.76 -9.51 14.08
CA GLY A 280 -16.44 -8.94 14.41
C GLY A 280 -15.73 -8.24 13.24
N TYR A 281 -16.38 -8.09 12.08
CA TYR A 281 -15.82 -7.40 10.91
C TYR A 281 -16.92 -6.75 10.05
N SER A 282 -16.55 -5.69 9.31
CA SER A 282 -17.45 -4.99 8.37
C SER A 282 -17.91 -5.93 7.26
N LEU A 283 -19.21 -6.27 7.23
CA LEU A 283 -19.78 -7.27 6.33
C LEU A 283 -19.99 -6.73 4.90
N PRO A 284 -19.89 -7.56 3.84
CA PRO A 284 -20.16 -7.13 2.47
C PRO A 284 -21.59 -6.58 2.28
N PHE A 285 -21.70 -5.35 1.78
CA PHE A 285 -22.97 -4.59 1.73
C PHE A 285 -24.07 -5.26 0.89
N ALA A 286 -23.72 -6.15 -0.06
CA ALA A 286 -24.63 -6.65 -1.08
C ALA A 286 -25.88 -7.37 -0.55
N LYS A 287 -25.80 -8.05 0.60
CA LYS A 287 -26.95 -8.73 1.24
C LYS A 287 -27.90 -7.76 1.96
N TYR A 288 -27.39 -6.60 2.37
CA TYR A 288 -28.06 -5.65 3.27
C TYR A 288 -28.44 -4.33 2.60
N THR A 289 -28.08 -4.21 1.32
CA THR A 289 -28.52 -3.14 0.43
C THR A 289 -30.01 -3.33 0.13
N THR A 290 -30.77 -2.27 0.27
CA THR A 290 -32.24 -2.29 0.22
C THR A 290 -32.82 -2.72 -1.14
N PRO A 291 -33.88 -3.54 -1.17
CA PRO A 291 -34.61 -3.85 -2.41
C PRO A 291 -35.07 -2.58 -3.13
N GLY A 292 -34.80 -2.50 -4.44
CA GLY A 292 -34.97 -1.29 -5.25
C GLY A 292 -33.66 -0.55 -5.56
N ALA A 293 -32.55 -0.89 -4.90
CA ALA A 293 -31.21 -0.48 -5.29
C ALA A 293 -30.71 -1.22 -6.55
N SER A 294 -31.43 -1.10 -7.66
CA SER A 294 -30.92 -1.49 -8.97
C SER A 294 -29.68 -0.63 -9.28
N VAL A 295 -28.51 -1.26 -9.31
CA VAL A 295 -27.24 -0.62 -9.67
C VAL A 295 -27.41 0.07 -11.02
N ILE A 296 -27.20 1.39 -11.05
CA ILE A 296 -27.20 2.15 -12.31
C ILE A 296 -25.90 1.79 -13.04
N LYS A 297 -25.96 0.74 -13.85
CA LYS A 297 -24.99 0.51 -14.92
C LYS A 297 -25.17 1.68 -15.90
N CYS A 298 -24.18 2.56 -16.00
CA CYS A 298 -24.27 3.75 -16.85
C CYS A 298 -24.42 3.38 -18.34
N SER A 299 -25.66 3.41 -18.82
CA SER A 299 -26.00 3.54 -20.24
C SER A 299 -26.39 4.99 -20.50
N THR A 300 -25.63 5.69 -21.34
CA THR A 300 -25.77 7.13 -21.57
C THR A 300 -27.08 7.49 -22.29
N PRO A 301 -27.92 8.39 -21.76
CA PRO A 301 -29.04 8.93 -22.50
C PRO A 301 -28.60 10.11 -23.39
N THR A 302 -28.50 9.88 -24.70
CA THR A 302 -28.34 10.97 -25.68
C THR A 302 -29.65 11.73 -25.81
N LYS A 303 -29.62 13.08 -25.77
CA LYS A 303 -30.83 13.92 -25.80
C LYS A 303 -30.93 14.73 -27.09
N GLY A 304 -31.99 14.51 -27.87
CA GLY A 304 -32.34 15.40 -28.98
C GLY A 304 -33.25 14.79 -30.04
N GLU A 305 -34.54 14.56 -29.74
CA GLU A 305 -35.70 14.96 -30.57
C GLU A 305 -37.04 14.47 -29.98
N MET A 306 -38.10 15.25 -30.19
CA MET A 306 -39.51 15.09 -29.77
C MET A 306 -40.34 16.17 -30.54
N PRO A 307 -41.68 16.09 -30.70
CA PRO A 307 -42.63 15.06 -30.23
C PRO A 307 -43.65 14.56 -31.29
N SER A 308 -44.43 13.49 -30.98
CA SER A 308 -45.91 13.52 -31.12
C SER A 308 -46.68 12.31 -30.53
N LYS A 309 -47.40 12.58 -29.44
CA LYS A 309 -48.80 12.18 -29.13
C LYS A 309 -49.34 10.76 -29.44
N PHE A 310 -49.69 10.02 -28.36
CA PHE A 310 -50.93 9.24 -28.09
C PHE A 310 -51.45 8.18 -29.12
N HIS A 311 -52.06 7.04 -28.75
CA HIS A 311 -52.57 6.52 -27.46
C HIS A 311 -52.57 4.96 -27.45
N ASN A 312 -53.06 4.35 -26.36
CA ASN A 312 -53.33 2.90 -26.16
C ASN A 312 -54.29 2.30 -27.25
N SER A 313 -54.51 0.99 -27.41
CA SER A 313 -54.31 -0.18 -26.51
C SER A 313 -54.27 -1.51 -27.30
N ASP A 314 -53.89 -2.60 -26.61
CA ASP A 314 -54.30 -4.03 -26.77
C ASP A 314 -54.65 -4.63 -28.15
N ILE A 315 -54.04 -5.79 -28.46
CA ILE A 315 -54.71 -7.08 -28.77
C ILE A 315 -53.66 -8.19 -28.95
N SER A 316 -54.06 -9.45 -28.76
CA SER A 316 -53.20 -10.65 -28.86
C SER A 316 -53.55 -11.55 -30.05
N LEU A 317 -52.66 -12.53 -30.31
CA LEU A 317 -52.86 -13.82 -30.99
C LEU A 317 -52.46 -13.99 -32.48
N SER A 318 -51.77 -15.13 -32.68
CA SER A 318 -51.96 -16.15 -33.74
C SER A 318 -51.57 -15.93 -35.22
N MET A 319 -50.59 -16.75 -35.64
CA MET A 319 -50.67 -17.76 -36.72
C MET A 319 -50.56 -17.38 -38.23
N ILE A 320 -49.64 -18.12 -38.89
CA ILE A 320 -49.81 -18.87 -40.17
C ILE A 320 -49.52 -18.18 -41.55
N GLN A 321 -48.49 -18.73 -42.22
CA GLN A 321 -48.28 -18.96 -43.69
C GLN A 321 -48.26 -17.72 -44.66
N GLU A 322 -47.61 -17.73 -45.84
CA GLU A 322 -46.87 -18.80 -46.56
C GLU A 322 -45.76 -18.32 -47.55
N ASN A 323 -44.89 -19.27 -47.92
CA ASN A 323 -44.21 -19.48 -49.22
C ASN A 323 -43.54 -18.33 -50.02
N SER A 324 -42.21 -18.46 -50.23
CA SER A 324 -41.67 -18.84 -51.55
C SER A 324 -40.19 -19.28 -51.51
N HIS A 325 -39.86 -20.33 -52.28
CA HIS A 325 -38.49 -20.79 -52.60
C HIS A 325 -38.38 -20.96 -54.12
N PRO A 326 -37.17 -20.93 -54.70
CA PRO A 326 -36.52 -22.22 -55.02
C PRO A 326 -34.99 -22.28 -54.85
N ARG A 327 -34.48 -23.52 -54.65
CA ARG A 327 -33.27 -24.20 -55.18
C ARG A 327 -32.11 -23.39 -55.84
N SER A 328 -30.83 -23.81 -55.83
CA SER A 328 -30.28 -25.18 -55.65
C SER A 328 -28.74 -25.25 -55.46
N LEU A 329 -28.26 -26.38 -54.93
CA LEU A 329 -27.00 -27.12 -55.23
C LEU A 329 -25.60 -26.57 -54.85
N LEU A 330 -24.82 -27.51 -54.25
CA LEU A 330 -23.36 -27.66 -54.20
C LEU A 330 -22.98 -28.92 -55.05
N PRO A 331 -21.69 -29.35 -55.21
CA PRO A 331 -20.40 -28.75 -54.85
C PRO A 331 -19.66 -28.34 -56.16
N PRO A 332 -18.47 -28.84 -56.65
CA PRO A 332 -17.41 -29.75 -56.14
C PRO A 332 -16.03 -29.07 -55.90
N THR A 333 -15.05 -29.85 -55.42
CA THR A 333 -13.60 -29.54 -55.43
C THR A 333 -12.82 -30.46 -56.37
N PRO A 334 -11.73 -29.99 -57.00
CA PRO A 334 -10.56 -30.84 -57.24
C PRO A 334 -9.23 -30.17 -56.81
N SER A 335 -8.16 -30.97 -56.75
CA SER A 335 -6.85 -30.58 -56.22
C SER A 335 -5.80 -30.27 -57.30
N THR A 336 -4.67 -29.69 -56.86
CA THR A 336 -3.32 -29.82 -57.45
C THR A 336 -2.99 -28.97 -58.69
N ALA A 337 -2.36 -27.82 -58.43
CA ALA A 337 -1.24 -27.32 -59.24
C ALA A 337 -0.32 -26.42 -58.40
N ALA A 338 0.99 -26.61 -58.51
CA ALA A 338 1.99 -25.58 -58.24
C ALA A 338 2.57 -25.13 -59.60
N PRO A 339 3.10 -23.91 -59.75
CA PRO A 339 4.54 -23.77 -59.53
C PRO A 339 5.03 -22.37 -59.07
N THR A 340 6.36 -22.26 -58.97
CA THR A 340 7.17 -21.02 -59.09
C THR A 340 7.27 -20.11 -57.87
N THR A 341 8.45 -20.20 -57.25
CA THR A 341 8.98 -19.31 -56.21
C THR A 341 9.11 -17.85 -56.68
N GLN A 342 8.76 -16.90 -55.82
CA GLN A 342 9.35 -15.56 -55.81
C GLN A 342 9.84 -15.23 -54.39
N PRO A 343 10.98 -14.54 -54.22
CA PRO A 343 11.56 -14.27 -52.91
C PRO A 343 10.82 -13.10 -52.22
N LEU A 344 9.81 -13.42 -51.41
CA LEU A 344 9.19 -12.44 -50.52
C LEU A 344 10.13 -12.14 -49.34
N THR A 345 10.50 -10.88 -49.20
CA THR A 345 11.14 -10.35 -47.99
C THR A 345 10.20 -10.49 -46.79
N PRO A 346 10.74 -10.61 -45.56
CA PRO A 346 9.90 -10.69 -44.36
C PRO A 346 9.16 -9.36 -44.15
N THR A 347 7.89 -9.31 -44.54
CA THR A 347 7.02 -8.16 -44.27
C THR A 347 6.79 -8.06 -42.75
N PRO A 348 6.93 -6.88 -42.14
CA PRO A 348 6.74 -6.73 -40.71
C PRO A 348 5.28 -6.99 -40.34
N TYR A 349 5.06 -7.91 -39.40
CA TYR A 349 3.74 -8.26 -38.89
C TYR A 349 3.03 -7.01 -38.33
N ASN A 350 1.96 -6.57 -39.02
CA ASN A 350 1.24 -5.36 -38.66
C ASN A 350 0.24 -5.62 -37.54
N TYR A 351 0.76 -5.66 -36.31
CA TYR A 351 -0.02 -5.84 -35.09
C TYR A 351 -1.10 -4.77 -34.89
N ALA A 352 -0.97 -3.56 -35.45
CA ALA A 352 -1.98 -2.51 -35.32
C ALA A 352 -3.27 -2.90 -36.07
N LEU A 353 -3.17 -3.34 -37.32
CA LEU A 353 -4.31 -3.92 -38.07
C LEU A 353 -4.89 -5.16 -37.37
N ALA A 354 -4.04 -5.94 -36.69
CA ALA A 354 -4.50 -7.06 -35.89
C ALA A 354 -5.29 -6.63 -34.64
N VAL A 355 -4.90 -5.54 -33.97
CA VAL A 355 -5.67 -4.97 -32.85
C VAL A 355 -6.96 -4.32 -33.34
N ASP A 356 -6.95 -3.61 -34.47
CA ASP A 356 -8.13 -2.91 -34.99
C ASP A 356 -9.23 -3.87 -35.46
N SER A 357 -8.86 -5.00 -36.07
CA SER A 357 -9.78 -6.07 -36.47
C SER A 357 -10.42 -6.86 -35.31
N ILE A 358 -10.07 -6.58 -34.04
CA ILE A 358 -10.77 -7.15 -32.87
C ILE A 358 -12.17 -6.52 -32.72
N ASP A 359 -13.20 -7.33 -32.85
CA ASP A 359 -14.58 -6.98 -32.47
C ASP A 359 -14.87 -7.31 -31.00
N LEU A 360 -15.07 -6.28 -30.19
CA LEU A 360 -15.46 -6.41 -28.78
C LEU A 360 -16.93 -6.83 -28.58
N ALA A 361 -17.78 -6.78 -29.61
CA ALA A 361 -19.15 -7.31 -29.55
C ALA A 361 -19.18 -8.85 -29.72
N LEU A 362 -18.34 -9.42 -30.59
CA LEU A 362 -18.06 -10.86 -30.63
C LEU A 362 -17.43 -11.34 -29.31
N ALA A 363 -16.44 -10.63 -28.77
CA ALA A 363 -15.81 -10.97 -27.48
C ALA A 363 -16.81 -11.06 -26.31
N ARG A 364 -17.91 -10.28 -26.34
CA ARG A 364 -18.99 -10.34 -25.33
C ARG A 364 -19.95 -11.52 -25.49
N ARG A 365 -19.89 -12.27 -26.60
CA ARG A 365 -20.72 -13.46 -26.88
C ARG A 365 -19.96 -14.78 -26.71
N CYS A 366 -18.70 -14.71 -26.29
CA CYS A 366 -17.85 -15.85 -25.98
C CYS A 366 -17.48 -15.75 -24.50
N GLU A 367 -17.99 -16.67 -23.68
CA GLU A 367 -17.68 -16.72 -22.25
C GLU A 367 -16.37 -17.48 -22.02
N ALA A 368 -15.60 -17.09 -20.99
CA ALA A 368 -14.46 -17.83 -20.43
C ALA A 368 -13.32 -18.29 -21.38
N PHE A 369 -13.19 -17.73 -22.59
CA PHE A 369 -12.26 -18.22 -23.62
C PHE A 369 -10.76 -18.03 -23.36
N LEU A 370 -10.38 -17.40 -22.24
CA LEU A 370 -9.01 -17.24 -21.73
C LEU A 370 -8.92 -17.61 -20.23
N ASP A 371 -9.83 -18.44 -19.72
CA ASP A 371 -9.77 -18.89 -18.32
C ASP A 371 -8.47 -19.65 -18.03
N GLY A 372 -7.91 -19.44 -16.84
CA GLY A 372 -6.57 -19.90 -16.46
C GLY A 372 -5.38 -19.20 -17.14
N CYS A 373 -5.59 -18.34 -18.16
CA CYS A 373 -4.48 -17.67 -18.85
C CYS A 373 -3.97 -16.43 -18.09
N ASN A 374 -2.75 -16.52 -17.55
CA ASN A 374 -1.98 -15.39 -17.03
C ASN A 374 -1.25 -14.69 -18.18
N ILE A 375 -1.64 -13.47 -18.53
CA ILE A 375 -1.22 -12.76 -19.75
C ILE A 375 -0.49 -11.44 -19.42
N TYR A 376 0.68 -11.22 -20.04
CA TYR A 376 1.38 -9.94 -20.08
C TYR A 376 1.28 -9.31 -21.47
N LEU A 377 1.17 -7.98 -21.54
CA LEU A 377 1.11 -7.21 -22.80
C LEU A 377 2.37 -6.37 -22.96
N THR A 378 3.00 -6.39 -24.15
CA THR A 378 4.20 -5.59 -24.43
C THR A 378 4.19 -5.04 -25.86
N GLY A 379 4.68 -3.80 -26.04
CA GLY A 379 4.81 -3.18 -27.37
C GLY A 379 3.53 -2.58 -27.96
N PHE A 380 2.55 -2.18 -27.16
CA PHE A 380 1.30 -1.57 -27.64
C PHE A 380 1.20 -0.09 -27.30
N GLU A 381 0.51 0.69 -28.14
CA GLU A 381 0.09 2.04 -27.77
C GLU A 381 -1.01 2.00 -26.69
N PRO A 382 -1.17 3.04 -25.84
CA PRO A 382 -2.17 3.02 -24.76
C PRO A 382 -3.61 2.73 -25.22
N ASN A 383 -4.00 3.20 -26.42
CA ASN A 383 -5.32 2.91 -27.00
C ASN A 383 -5.48 1.43 -27.39
N GLN A 384 -4.41 0.80 -27.88
CA GLN A 384 -4.37 -0.60 -28.29
C GLN A 384 -4.32 -1.51 -27.06
N GLU A 385 -3.47 -1.19 -26.07
CA GLU A 385 -3.41 -1.89 -24.79
C GLU A 385 -4.77 -1.86 -24.08
N GLU A 386 -5.45 -0.71 -24.05
CA GLU A 386 -6.79 -0.55 -23.46
C GLU A 386 -7.87 -1.36 -24.21
N LYS A 387 -7.71 -1.61 -25.52
CA LYS A 387 -8.59 -2.51 -26.30
C LYS A 387 -8.32 -3.98 -25.97
N LEU A 388 -7.04 -4.38 -25.90
CA LEU A 388 -6.62 -5.74 -25.53
C LEU A 388 -6.98 -6.09 -24.08
N ARG A 389 -6.77 -5.16 -23.14
CA ARG A 389 -7.16 -5.28 -21.72
C ARG A 389 -8.66 -5.50 -21.55
N LYS A 390 -9.50 -4.84 -22.38
CA LYS A 390 -10.95 -5.08 -22.44
C LYS A 390 -11.26 -6.49 -22.95
N MET A 391 -10.57 -6.96 -23.99
CA MET A 391 -10.78 -8.32 -24.51
C MET A 391 -10.37 -9.39 -23.49
N ILE A 392 -9.19 -9.28 -22.88
CA ILE A 392 -8.70 -10.23 -21.88
C ILE A 392 -9.67 -10.33 -20.68
N LYS A 393 -10.18 -9.19 -20.20
CA LYS A 393 -11.18 -9.16 -19.13
C LYS A 393 -12.54 -9.77 -19.54
N LEU A 394 -12.91 -9.76 -20.82
CA LEU A 394 -14.11 -10.45 -21.32
C LEU A 394 -13.88 -11.97 -21.43
N GLY A 395 -12.68 -12.40 -21.85
CA GLY A 395 -12.29 -13.81 -21.89
C GLY A 395 -12.01 -14.46 -20.53
N SER A 396 -12.08 -13.71 -19.43
CA SER A 396 -11.72 -14.14 -18.06
C SER A 396 -10.22 -14.41 -17.80
N GLY A 397 -9.34 -13.96 -18.70
CA GLY A 397 -7.89 -14.06 -18.49
C GLY A 397 -7.37 -13.05 -17.46
N VAL A 398 -6.32 -13.42 -16.73
CA VAL A 398 -5.68 -12.58 -15.70
C VAL A 398 -4.55 -11.78 -16.35
N ARG A 399 -4.65 -10.44 -16.35
CA ARG A 399 -3.62 -9.57 -16.96
C ARG A 399 -2.67 -8.98 -15.93
N PHE A 400 -1.38 -9.28 -16.07
CA PHE A 400 -0.31 -8.72 -15.24
C PHE A 400 0.15 -7.35 -15.78
N THR A 401 0.59 -6.47 -14.88
CA THR A 401 1.18 -5.15 -15.20
C THR A 401 2.69 -5.17 -15.32
N GLU A 402 3.34 -6.17 -14.72
CA GLU A 402 4.78 -6.39 -14.69
C GLU A 402 5.04 -7.84 -15.13
N LEU A 403 6.28 -8.15 -15.54
CA LEU A 403 6.63 -9.49 -16.04
C LEU A 403 7.05 -10.39 -14.88
N GLU A 404 6.08 -11.10 -14.30
CA GLU A 404 6.26 -12.05 -13.19
C GLU A 404 6.43 -13.50 -13.69
N GLU A 405 7.04 -14.38 -12.88
CA GLU A 405 7.21 -15.82 -13.21
C GLU A 405 5.87 -16.60 -13.26
N SER A 406 4.78 -15.99 -12.81
CA SER A 406 3.41 -16.48 -12.92
C SER A 406 2.80 -16.31 -14.31
N VAL A 407 3.41 -15.49 -15.19
CA VAL A 407 2.93 -15.22 -16.55
C VAL A 407 3.03 -16.49 -17.40
N SER A 408 1.93 -16.86 -18.04
CA SER A 408 1.85 -18.01 -18.96
C SER A 408 2.08 -17.60 -20.42
N HIS A 409 1.63 -16.39 -20.78
CA HIS A 409 1.61 -15.89 -22.15
C HIS A 409 2.07 -14.44 -22.19
N VAL A 410 2.97 -14.11 -23.11
CA VAL A 410 3.33 -12.74 -23.46
C VAL A 410 2.76 -12.44 -24.83
N VAL A 411 1.85 -11.47 -24.93
CA VAL A 411 1.35 -10.98 -26.22
C VAL A 411 2.17 -9.77 -26.64
N MET A 412 2.81 -9.85 -27.80
CA MET A 412 3.71 -8.81 -28.32
C MET A 412 3.10 -8.02 -29.49
N GLY A 413 3.24 -6.70 -29.43
CA GLY A 413 2.96 -5.76 -30.51
C GLY A 413 4.25 -5.36 -31.24
N ALA A 414 4.67 -4.10 -31.06
CA ALA A 414 5.99 -3.62 -31.47
C ALA A 414 7.12 -4.40 -30.77
N PHE A 415 8.18 -4.72 -31.51
CA PHE A 415 9.39 -5.32 -30.94
C PHE A 415 10.13 -4.30 -30.08
N ILE A 416 10.26 -4.58 -28.77
CA ILE A 416 11.01 -3.75 -27.82
C ILE A 416 12.39 -4.40 -27.55
N PRO A 417 13.52 -3.80 -27.96
CA PRO A 417 14.84 -4.41 -27.76
C PRO A 417 15.23 -4.65 -26.28
N SER A 418 14.77 -3.80 -25.36
CA SER A 418 15.01 -4.00 -23.92
C SER A 418 14.23 -5.16 -23.32
N PHE A 419 13.09 -5.54 -23.91
CA PHE A 419 12.28 -6.67 -23.45
C PHE A 419 13.03 -8.00 -23.57
N HIS A 420 13.88 -8.18 -24.59
CA HIS A 420 14.66 -9.41 -24.76
C HIS A 420 15.53 -9.70 -23.53
N LYS A 421 16.12 -8.69 -22.88
CA LYS A 421 16.92 -8.91 -21.66
C LYS A 421 16.05 -9.41 -20.50
N LEU A 422 14.90 -8.77 -20.29
CA LEU A 422 13.97 -9.10 -19.21
C LEU A 422 13.31 -10.48 -19.40
N PHE A 423 13.00 -10.85 -20.65
CA PHE A 423 12.48 -12.17 -21.02
C PHE A 423 13.54 -13.28 -20.86
N SER A 424 14.81 -12.99 -21.14
CA SER A 424 15.92 -13.93 -20.92
C SER A 424 16.29 -14.14 -19.44
N SER A 425 15.80 -13.31 -18.52
CA SER A 425 16.05 -13.44 -17.07
C SER A 425 14.92 -14.14 -16.30
N LEU A 426 13.88 -14.65 -16.96
CA LEU A 426 12.82 -15.43 -16.30
C LEU A 426 13.24 -16.92 -16.14
N SER A 427 12.96 -17.51 -14.97
CA SER A 427 13.06 -18.97 -14.78
C SER A 427 11.95 -19.71 -15.52
N SER A 428 10.75 -19.13 -15.52
CA SER A 428 9.60 -19.55 -16.33
C SER A 428 9.81 -19.24 -17.82
N ARG A 429 9.38 -20.13 -18.72
CA ARG A 429 9.33 -19.86 -20.18
C ARG A 429 7.89 -19.60 -20.68
N PRO A 430 7.34 -18.39 -20.53
CA PRO A 430 6.02 -18.06 -21.08
C PRO A 430 6.00 -18.10 -22.61
N HIS A 431 4.85 -18.45 -23.18
CA HIS A 431 4.65 -18.46 -24.62
C HIS A 431 4.59 -17.04 -25.19
N LEU A 432 5.55 -16.69 -26.06
CA LEU A 432 5.64 -15.39 -26.72
C LEU A 432 4.82 -15.39 -28.02
N VAL A 433 3.60 -14.87 -27.97
CA VAL A 433 2.57 -14.99 -29.02
C VAL A 433 2.15 -13.64 -29.61
N THR A 434 1.62 -13.66 -30.85
CA THR A 434 1.05 -12.48 -31.52
C THR A 434 -0.39 -12.21 -31.10
N VAL A 435 -0.90 -11.02 -31.45
CA VAL A 435 -2.31 -10.61 -31.25
C VAL A 435 -3.31 -11.59 -31.88
N ASP A 436 -2.94 -12.30 -32.95
CA ASP A 436 -3.84 -13.27 -33.60
C ASP A 436 -4.11 -14.52 -32.74
N TRP A 437 -3.25 -14.86 -31.77
CA TRP A 437 -3.55 -15.89 -30.76
C TRP A 437 -4.79 -15.54 -29.93
N LEU A 438 -4.90 -14.28 -29.49
CA LEU A 438 -6.07 -13.78 -28.74
C LEU A 438 -7.34 -13.82 -29.60
N LYS A 439 -7.24 -13.48 -30.89
CA LYS A 439 -8.37 -13.60 -31.83
C LYS A 439 -8.79 -15.06 -32.01
N GLN A 440 -7.83 -15.95 -32.22
CA GLN A 440 -8.13 -17.37 -32.42
C GLN A 440 -8.80 -17.94 -31.17
N SER A 441 -8.29 -17.63 -29.97
CA SER A 441 -8.89 -18.05 -28.70
C SER A 441 -10.34 -17.57 -28.56
N MET A 442 -10.62 -16.32 -28.96
CA MET A 442 -11.98 -15.77 -29.01
C MET A 442 -12.88 -16.51 -30.01
N LEU A 443 -12.36 -16.93 -31.17
CA LEU A 443 -13.10 -17.67 -32.19
C LEU A 443 -13.34 -19.15 -31.81
N SER A 444 -12.37 -19.81 -31.17
CA SER A 444 -12.49 -21.19 -30.68
C SER A 444 -13.22 -21.30 -29.33
N LYS A 445 -13.47 -20.18 -28.65
CA LYS A 445 -14.07 -20.10 -27.29
C LYS A 445 -13.26 -20.81 -26.19
N ALA A 446 -11.98 -21.03 -26.43
CA ALA A 446 -11.01 -21.65 -25.53
C ALA A 446 -9.61 -21.21 -25.96
N PRO A 447 -8.59 -21.28 -25.08
CA PRO A 447 -7.21 -20.91 -25.44
C PRO A 447 -6.75 -21.65 -26.69
N ALA A 448 -6.31 -20.91 -27.71
CA ALA A 448 -5.77 -21.47 -28.93
C ALA A 448 -4.40 -22.10 -28.66
N GLN A 449 -4.00 -23.09 -29.49
CA GLN A 449 -2.61 -23.56 -29.48
C GLN A 449 -1.68 -22.39 -29.82
N GLU A 450 -0.55 -22.32 -29.14
CA GLU A 450 0.39 -21.19 -29.17
C GLU A 450 1.35 -21.28 -30.37
N THR A 451 1.70 -22.50 -30.75
CA THR A 451 2.67 -22.82 -31.82
C THR A 451 2.42 -22.17 -33.18
N PRO A 452 1.19 -21.91 -33.67
CA PRO A 452 0.95 -21.20 -34.93
C PRO A 452 1.17 -19.68 -34.82
N TYR A 453 1.25 -19.14 -33.60
CA TYR A 453 1.22 -17.70 -33.32
C TYR A 453 2.48 -17.19 -32.59
N LEU A 454 3.52 -18.02 -32.44
CA LEU A 454 4.76 -17.60 -31.80
C LEU A 454 5.47 -16.49 -32.58
N CYS A 455 5.91 -15.44 -31.89
CA CYS A 455 6.64 -14.31 -32.52
C CYS A 455 8.03 -14.69 -33.03
N ILE A 456 8.54 -15.88 -32.68
CA ILE A 456 9.84 -16.41 -33.10
C ILE A 456 9.61 -17.86 -33.57
N PRO A 457 9.91 -18.20 -34.84
CA PRO A 457 9.82 -19.57 -35.32
C PRO A 457 10.82 -20.47 -34.57
N ALA A 458 10.31 -21.47 -33.84
CA ALA A 458 11.15 -22.47 -33.20
C ALA A 458 11.90 -23.29 -34.27
N LYS A 459 13.22 -23.45 -34.10
CA LYS A 459 14.00 -24.38 -34.93
C LYS A 459 13.49 -25.80 -34.67
N GLN A 460 12.99 -26.47 -35.71
CA GLN A 460 12.46 -27.83 -35.60
C GLN A 460 13.55 -28.84 -35.23
N PRO A 461 13.35 -29.66 -34.17
CA PRO A 461 13.83 -31.04 -34.15
C PRO A 461 12.94 -31.87 -35.08
N THR A 462 13.53 -32.83 -35.80
CA THR A 462 12.81 -33.62 -36.81
C THR A 462 11.95 -34.73 -36.19
N SER A 463 10.70 -34.81 -36.67
CA SER A 463 9.88 -36.02 -36.81
C SER A 463 9.61 -36.94 -35.61
N GLY A 464 8.32 -37.20 -35.34
CA GLY A 464 7.86 -38.58 -35.17
C GLY A 464 6.90 -38.89 -34.01
N LYS A 465 5.59 -38.91 -34.32
CA LYS A 465 4.48 -39.50 -33.53
C LYS A 465 4.20 -38.84 -32.17
N GLY A 466 2.92 -38.63 -31.88
CA GLY A 466 2.43 -38.32 -30.53
C GLY A 466 1.27 -39.24 -30.16
N LEU A 467 0.89 -39.26 -28.88
CA LEU A 467 -0.40 -39.76 -28.37
C LEU A 467 -0.55 -39.41 -26.87
N GLU A 468 -1.50 -38.51 -26.60
CA GLU A 468 -2.29 -38.30 -25.37
C GLU A 468 -1.64 -38.18 -23.96
N CYS A 469 -2.48 -37.70 -23.02
CA CYS A 469 -2.10 -37.20 -21.71
C CYS A 469 -2.21 -38.27 -20.60
N PRO A 470 -1.46 -38.10 -19.50
CA PRO A 470 -1.94 -38.55 -18.20
C PRO A 470 -1.85 -37.49 -17.09
N SER A 471 -2.70 -37.66 -16.07
CA SER A 471 -2.50 -37.13 -14.71
C SER A 471 -2.50 -38.34 -13.73
N PRO A 472 -2.33 -38.18 -12.41
CA PRO A 472 -1.04 -38.38 -11.78
C PRO A 472 -0.96 -39.64 -10.88
N LEU A 473 0.18 -39.77 -10.19
CA LEU A 473 0.55 -40.79 -9.17
C LEU A 473 0.94 -42.19 -9.66
N SER A 474 2.16 -42.63 -9.32
CA SER A 474 2.54 -44.05 -9.32
C SER A 474 3.66 -44.40 -8.33
N LYS A 475 3.26 -44.94 -7.16
CA LYS A 475 3.89 -46.07 -6.46
C LYS A 475 5.43 -46.17 -6.52
N LYS A 476 6.16 -45.48 -5.62
CA LYS A 476 7.56 -45.89 -5.31
C LYS A 476 8.11 -45.55 -3.91
N GLY A 477 7.70 -44.45 -3.26
CA GLY A 477 8.30 -44.02 -1.97
C GLY A 477 8.04 -44.91 -0.73
N LEU A 478 7.12 -45.88 -0.79
CA LEU A 478 6.47 -46.45 0.42
C LEU A 478 7.13 -47.71 1.02
N GLN A 479 8.45 -47.93 0.88
CA GLN A 479 9.09 -49.21 1.26
C GLN A 479 10.48 -49.11 1.94
N MET A 480 10.77 -48.02 2.68
CA MET A 480 12.09 -47.81 3.34
C MET A 480 12.05 -47.52 4.86
N LEU A 481 10.93 -47.75 5.56
CA LEU A 481 10.80 -47.51 7.00
C LEU A 481 10.20 -48.70 7.78
N ILE A 482 11.05 -49.65 8.19
CA ILE A 482 10.82 -50.54 9.34
C ILE A 482 12.15 -50.69 10.11
N SER A 483 12.12 -50.50 11.43
CA SER A 483 13.31 -50.57 12.31
C SER A 483 13.57 -51.97 12.89
N PRO A 484 14.72 -52.18 13.55
CA PRO A 484 14.66 -52.36 15.01
C PRO A 484 15.76 -51.59 15.77
N ALA A 485 15.83 -51.71 17.11
CA ALA A 485 16.61 -50.80 17.97
C ALA A 485 17.31 -51.47 19.18
N LYS A 486 18.21 -50.68 19.83
CA LYS A 486 18.84 -50.89 21.17
C LYS A 486 19.99 -51.93 21.20
N PRO A 487 20.95 -51.87 22.17
CA PRO A 487 20.84 -51.34 23.54
C PRO A 487 21.83 -50.22 23.97
N ARG A 488 21.77 -49.88 25.28
CA ARG A 488 22.43 -48.76 25.98
C ARG A 488 23.95 -48.89 26.08
N GLN A 489 24.63 -47.74 26.22
CA GLN A 489 25.40 -47.41 27.44
C GLN A 489 25.71 -45.90 27.53
N SER A 490 26.00 -45.43 28.75
CA SER A 490 26.39 -44.04 29.07
C SER A 490 27.82 -43.99 29.61
N PRO A 491 28.57 -42.92 29.28
CA PRO A 491 29.31 -42.26 30.35
C PRO A 491 29.19 -40.73 30.32
N VAL A 492 29.18 -40.12 31.50
CA VAL A 492 29.31 -38.66 31.69
C VAL A 492 30.75 -38.23 31.40
N LYS A 493 30.93 -37.14 30.65
CA LYS A 493 32.15 -36.30 30.66
C LYS A 493 31.86 -34.91 30.10
N ASN A 494 32.48 -33.89 30.69
CA ASN A 494 32.30 -32.48 30.30
C ASN A 494 33.19 -32.08 29.12
N THR A 495 32.61 -31.60 28.03
CA THR A 495 33.29 -30.79 27.00
C THR A 495 32.31 -29.83 26.33
N LYS A 496 32.59 -28.52 26.35
CA LYS A 496 31.81 -27.51 25.60
C LYS A 496 32.23 -27.46 24.13
N ASP A 497 31.42 -28.04 23.24
CA ASP A 497 31.39 -27.71 21.81
C ASP A 497 29.93 -27.68 21.33
N SER A 498 29.47 -26.52 20.86
CA SER A 498 28.12 -26.35 20.29
C SER A 498 28.16 -26.68 18.79
N PRO A 499 27.46 -27.72 18.31
CA PRO A 499 27.35 -27.99 16.88
C PRO A 499 26.35 -27.07 16.17
N ALA A 500 25.50 -26.35 16.91
CA ALA A 500 24.36 -25.58 16.39
C ALA A 500 24.80 -24.40 15.52
N ALA A 501 25.59 -23.46 16.07
CA ALA A 501 26.03 -22.28 15.33
C ALA A 501 26.90 -22.62 14.10
N ARG A 502 27.67 -23.71 14.15
CA ARG A 502 28.40 -24.23 12.99
C ARG A 502 27.47 -24.81 11.92
N LYS A 503 26.39 -25.50 12.31
CA LYS A 503 25.35 -25.96 11.37
C LYS A 503 24.60 -24.79 10.72
N LEU A 504 24.34 -23.73 11.47
CA LEU A 504 23.72 -22.48 11.01
C LEU A 504 24.60 -21.78 9.96
N LEU A 505 25.91 -21.62 10.22
CA LEU A 505 26.84 -21.07 9.22
C LEU A 505 27.05 -22.00 8.01
N GLN A 506 26.90 -23.32 8.18
CA GLN A 506 26.91 -24.26 7.06
C GLN A 506 25.67 -24.02 6.18
N GLY A 507 24.49 -23.85 6.76
CA GLY A 507 23.27 -23.53 6.01
C GLY A 507 23.34 -22.21 5.23
N TYR A 508 24.07 -21.20 5.74
CA TYR A 508 24.39 -19.99 4.98
C TYR A 508 25.26 -20.30 3.75
N LEU A 509 26.35 -21.07 3.93
CA LEU A 509 27.25 -21.46 2.83
C LEU A 509 26.53 -22.33 1.79
N ASP A 510 25.71 -23.29 2.23
CA ASP A 510 24.93 -24.17 1.36
C ASP A 510 23.91 -23.36 0.54
N SER A 511 23.29 -22.33 1.14
CA SER A 511 22.37 -21.41 0.45
C SER A 511 23.10 -20.54 -0.59
N GLN A 512 24.30 -20.05 -0.28
CA GLN A 512 25.14 -19.32 -1.25
C GLN A 512 25.59 -20.21 -2.41
N HIS A 513 25.98 -21.46 -2.13
CA HIS A 513 26.34 -22.42 -3.18
C HIS A 513 25.13 -22.87 -4.03
N ALA A 514 23.93 -22.94 -3.47
CA ALA A 514 22.70 -23.19 -4.25
C ALA A 514 22.44 -22.07 -5.29
N TYR A 515 22.73 -20.82 -4.94
CA TYR A 515 22.60 -19.66 -5.83
C TYR A 515 23.71 -19.59 -6.90
N GLU A 516 24.87 -20.19 -6.65
CA GLU A 516 25.94 -20.33 -7.66
C GLU A 516 25.71 -21.54 -8.57
N ALA A 517 25.13 -22.62 -8.04
CA ALA A 517 24.80 -23.84 -8.80
C ALA A 517 23.75 -23.60 -9.91
N THR A 518 22.83 -22.66 -9.74
CA THR A 518 21.85 -22.25 -10.77
C THR A 518 22.47 -21.63 -12.04
N SER A 519 23.80 -21.45 -12.10
CA SER A 519 24.51 -20.97 -13.30
C SER A 519 24.99 -22.05 -14.27
N HIS A 520 24.96 -23.35 -13.92
CA HIS A 520 25.48 -24.43 -14.77
C HIS A 520 24.65 -25.74 -14.78
N SER A 521 24.07 -26.04 -15.95
CA SER A 521 23.62 -27.37 -16.46
C SER A 521 22.64 -28.25 -15.66
N GLU A 522 21.39 -28.25 -16.12
CA GLU A 522 20.50 -29.41 -16.41
C GLU A 522 20.64 -30.73 -15.60
N GLN A 523 19.67 -30.96 -14.69
CA GLN A 523 18.77 -32.14 -14.49
C GLN A 523 19.21 -33.61 -14.80
N PRO A 524 18.54 -34.67 -14.23
CA PRO A 524 17.24 -34.68 -13.52
C PRO A 524 17.22 -35.35 -12.12
N ALA A 525 16.02 -35.48 -11.53
CA ALA A 525 15.73 -35.92 -10.16
C ALA A 525 15.34 -37.42 -10.02
N ASP A 526 15.03 -37.87 -8.80
CA ASP A 526 14.16 -39.02 -8.50
C ASP A 526 13.44 -38.82 -7.12
N ASP A 527 12.41 -39.62 -6.79
CA ASP A 527 11.13 -39.06 -6.27
C ASP A 527 10.58 -39.48 -4.87
N GLU A 528 9.82 -38.55 -4.24
CA GLU A 528 8.60 -38.71 -3.38
C GLU A 528 8.64 -39.51 -1.99
N PRO A 529 7.53 -39.69 -1.19
CA PRO A 529 7.50 -39.10 0.19
C PRO A 529 6.71 -39.88 1.31
N ARG A 530 6.32 -39.14 2.39
CA ARG A 530 5.19 -39.38 3.36
C ARG A 530 5.36 -40.52 4.40
N PRO A 531 4.49 -40.66 5.44
CA PRO A 531 3.36 -39.82 5.89
C PRO A 531 3.40 -39.41 7.40
N LEU A 532 2.26 -38.91 7.92
CA LEU A 532 1.99 -38.48 9.31
C LEU A 532 1.42 -39.63 10.18
N GLU A 533 1.56 -39.52 11.51
CA GLU A 533 0.65 -40.12 12.51
C GLU A 533 0.31 -39.08 13.62
N GLN A 534 -0.71 -39.37 14.45
CA GLN A 534 -1.41 -38.39 15.30
C GLN A 534 -1.49 -38.81 16.78
N ASN A 535 -1.76 -37.83 17.66
CA ASN A 535 -2.41 -37.99 18.99
C ASN A 535 -1.61 -38.76 20.08
N GLU A 536 -1.78 -38.57 21.40
CA GLU A 536 -2.59 -37.74 22.33
C GLU A 536 -1.81 -37.74 23.71
N PRO A 537 -2.33 -37.32 24.87
CA PRO A 537 -2.69 -35.97 25.34
C PRO A 537 -1.91 -35.59 26.64
N PHE A 538 -2.53 -34.80 27.54
CA PHE A 538 -2.05 -34.36 28.88
C PHE A 538 -0.94 -33.29 28.90
N LYS A 539 -0.84 -32.37 29.87
CA LYS A 539 -1.74 -31.93 30.97
C LYS A 539 -1.35 -30.51 31.40
N MET A 540 -2.30 -29.63 31.71
CA MET A 540 -1.98 -28.32 32.33
C MET A 540 -1.75 -28.44 33.84
N PRO A 541 -0.71 -27.81 34.41
CA PRO A 541 -0.63 -27.47 35.83
C PRO A 541 -1.41 -26.19 36.17
N HIS A 542 -1.90 -26.09 37.40
CA HIS A 542 -2.77 -25.01 37.87
C HIS A 542 -2.06 -23.66 38.11
N GLN A 543 -2.87 -22.59 38.06
CA GLN A 543 -2.61 -21.32 38.73
C GLN A 543 -2.45 -21.47 40.26
N PRO A 544 -1.66 -20.60 40.91
CA PRO A 544 -2.02 -19.97 42.19
C PRO A 544 -2.87 -18.71 41.93
N SER A 545 -3.75 -18.33 42.86
CA SER A 545 -4.66 -17.19 42.71
C SER A 545 -4.80 -16.39 44.01
N GLN A 546 -5.46 -15.23 43.93
CA GLN A 546 -5.79 -14.29 45.03
C GLN A 546 -4.63 -13.34 45.43
N GLN A 547 -4.87 -12.14 45.96
CA GLN A 547 -6.10 -11.64 46.62
C GLN A 547 -6.32 -10.10 46.42
N THR A 548 -7.60 -9.71 46.26
CA THR A 548 -8.30 -8.41 46.57
C THR A 548 -7.50 -7.10 46.78
N SER A 549 -7.97 -5.95 46.28
CA SER A 549 -9.08 -5.19 46.92
C SER A 549 -9.98 -4.35 45.98
N GLN A 550 -11.18 -3.98 46.45
CA GLN A 550 -12.21 -3.23 45.73
C GLN A 550 -12.42 -1.81 46.28
N SER A 551 -12.80 -0.86 45.41
CA SER A 551 -13.71 0.26 45.73
C SER A 551 -14.35 0.81 44.43
N GLN A 552 -15.51 1.47 44.54
CA GLN A 552 -16.41 1.76 43.41
C GLN A 552 -16.43 3.23 42.95
N SER A 553 -17.08 3.43 41.80
CA SER A 553 -17.80 4.65 41.37
C SER A 553 -17.01 5.95 41.19
N GLY A 554 -16.71 6.25 39.93
CA GLY A 554 -16.43 7.60 39.42
C GLY A 554 -16.71 7.63 37.92
N GLY A 555 -17.54 8.55 37.45
CA GLY A 555 -17.81 8.70 36.02
C GLY A 555 -16.64 9.41 35.34
N THR A 556 -15.67 8.65 34.83
CA THR A 556 -14.49 9.22 34.17
C THR A 556 -14.86 9.81 32.81
N ASN A 557 -15.04 11.13 32.77
CA ASN A 557 -14.54 11.89 31.63
C ASN A 557 -13.08 11.49 31.45
N GLN A 558 -12.69 11.08 30.23
CA GLN A 558 -11.27 10.92 29.93
C GLN A 558 -10.67 12.32 29.83
N SER A 559 -10.01 12.77 30.91
CA SER A 559 -9.14 13.94 30.88
C SER A 559 -8.17 13.77 29.72
N GLN A 560 -8.16 14.73 28.79
CA GLN A 560 -7.20 14.70 27.70
C GLN A 560 -5.90 15.30 28.27
N GLU A 561 -4.81 14.54 28.35
CA GLU A 561 -3.62 14.99 29.10
C GLU A 561 -2.50 15.51 28.19
N TYR A 562 -2.79 15.76 26.91
CA TYR A 562 -1.78 16.01 25.88
C TYR A 562 -1.10 17.39 25.97
N PHE A 563 -1.67 18.39 26.66
CA PHE A 563 -0.98 19.65 26.97
C PHE A 563 -0.41 19.71 28.39
N MET A 564 -0.31 18.58 29.10
CA MET A 564 0.20 18.54 30.47
C MET A 564 1.62 19.14 30.57
N GLY A 565 1.73 20.26 31.29
CA GLY A 565 2.98 20.97 31.55
C GLY A 565 3.16 22.24 30.72
N LEU A 566 2.51 22.34 29.55
CA LEU A 566 2.64 23.46 28.62
C LEU A 566 1.85 24.71 29.08
N MET A 567 2.39 25.89 28.76
CA MET A 567 1.84 27.21 29.03
C MET A 567 1.49 27.95 27.74
N PHE A 568 0.26 28.44 27.70
CA PHE A 568 -0.35 29.09 26.55
C PHE A 568 -0.74 30.53 26.86
N LEU A 569 -0.47 31.42 25.91
CA LEU A 569 -0.91 32.81 25.94
C LEU A 569 -1.81 33.08 24.73
N VAL A 570 -3.05 33.49 24.97
CA VAL A 570 -4.04 33.78 23.92
C VAL A 570 -4.10 35.30 23.72
N LEU A 571 -3.93 35.77 22.49
CA LEU A 571 -3.91 37.20 22.15
C LEU A 571 -4.70 37.48 20.86
N GLY A 572 -5.40 38.62 20.78
CA GLY A 572 -6.03 39.11 19.55
C GLY A 572 -7.42 38.57 19.22
N PHE A 573 -7.90 37.57 19.95
CA PHE A 573 -9.29 37.09 19.90
C PHE A 573 -10.23 37.97 20.72
N THR A 574 -11.55 37.82 20.51
CA THR A 574 -12.58 38.41 21.39
C THR A 574 -12.59 37.77 22.78
N GLU A 575 -13.30 38.38 23.74
CA GLU A 575 -13.42 37.84 25.09
C GLU A 575 -14.12 36.47 25.12
N GLU A 576 -15.15 36.27 24.28
CA GLU A 576 -15.88 35.01 24.14
C GLU A 576 -14.97 33.90 23.57
N GLU A 577 -14.32 34.14 22.43
CA GLU A 577 -13.35 33.22 21.83
C GLU A 577 -12.18 32.89 22.76
N THR A 578 -11.68 33.89 23.51
CA THR A 578 -10.60 33.70 24.49
C THR A 578 -11.02 32.78 25.65
N VAL A 579 -12.29 32.83 26.06
CA VAL A 579 -12.86 31.90 27.05
C VAL A 579 -13.01 30.50 26.47
N GLU A 580 -13.48 30.34 25.23
CA GLU A 580 -13.63 29.02 24.58
C GLU A 580 -12.27 28.35 24.33
N ILE A 581 -11.33 29.04 23.68
CA ILE A 581 -9.94 28.62 23.48
C ILE A 581 -9.30 28.29 24.84
N GLY A 582 -9.51 29.17 25.83
CA GLY A 582 -9.01 28.99 27.19
C GLY A 582 -9.64 27.82 27.95
N SER A 583 -10.85 27.38 27.60
CA SER A 583 -11.47 26.17 28.16
C SER A 583 -10.86 24.93 27.51
N ALA A 584 -10.81 24.89 26.18
CA ALA A 584 -10.26 23.76 25.42
C ALA A 584 -8.81 23.42 25.78
N ILE A 585 -7.99 24.42 26.09
CA ILE A 585 -6.60 24.20 26.56
C ILE A 585 -6.56 23.61 27.98
N ARG A 586 -7.43 24.05 28.89
CA ARG A 586 -7.51 23.55 30.27
C ARG A 586 -8.12 22.15 30.34
N GLU A 587 -9.09 21.85 29.49
CA GLU A 587 -9.64 20.50 29.25
C GLU A 587 -8.57 19.50 28.79
N ALA A 588 -7.51 20.01 28.15
CA ALA A 588 -6.34 19.27 27.68
C ALA A 588 -5.15 19.24 28.69
N ASN A 589 -5.37 19.62 29.96
CA ASN A 589 -4.37 19.82 31.02
C ASN A 589 -3.31 20.92 30.77
N GLY A 590 -3.52 21.79 29.77
CA GLY A 590 -2.66 22.96 29.49
C GLY A 590 -2.95 24.16 30.40
N ARG A 591 -1.93 25.00 30.63
CA ARG A 591 -2.04 26.18 31.50
C ARG A 591 -2.23 27.44 30.66
N VAL A 592 -3.31 28.20 30.89
CA VAL A 592 -3.57 29.46 30.16
C VAL A 592 -3.18 30.67 31.02
N VAL A 593 -2.33 31.55 30.49
CA VAL A 593 -1.90 32.79 31.14
C VAL A 593 -3.07 33.80 31.16
N VAL A 594 -3.70 33.96 32.33
CA VAL A 594 -4.93 34.76 32.49
C VAL A 594 -4.70 36.28 32.41
N ASN A 595 -3.50 36.76 32.73
CA ASN A 595 -3.17 38.19 32.64
C ASN A 595 -1.74 38.38 32.08
N PRO A 596 -1.60 38.86 30.82
CA PRO A 596 -0.30 39.06 30.20
C PRO A 596 0.58 40.10 30.91
N LYS A 597 -0.02 41.06 31.63
CA LYS A 597 0.70 42.19 32.25
C LYS A 597 1.34 41.85 33.60
N THR A 598 0.98 40.72 34.20
CA THR A 598 1.51 40.24 35.49
C THR A 598 2.28 38.93 35.38
N PHE A 599 2.52 38.46 34.15
CA PHE A 599 3.31 37.27 33.87
C PHE A 599 4.75 37.68 33.51
N HIS A 600 5.73 37.09 34.20
CA HIS A 600 7.16 37.37 34.01
C HIS A 600 7.94 36.14 33.49
N GLY A 601 7.23 35.13 32.98
CA GLY A 601 7.81 33.96 32.32
C GLY A 601 7.75 34.07 30.80
N ILE A 602 8.26 33.03 30.14
CA ILE A 602 8.10 32.78 28.71
C ILE A 602 6.98 31.72 28.57
N PRO A 603 5.95 31.94 27.73
CA PRO A 603 5.01 30.88 27.36
C PRO A 603 5.62 29.99 26.27
N ASP A 604 5.30 28.70 26.29
CA ASP A 604 5.75 27.75 25.26
C ASP A 604 5.08 28.09 23.90
N TYR A 605 3.78 28.44 23.94
CA TYR A 605 2.99 28.78 22.76
C TYR A 605 2.18 30.07 22.95
N VAL A 606 2.26 30.98 21.98
CA VAL A 606 1.33 32.10 21.82
C VAL A 606 0.33 31.76 20.70
N ILE A 607 -0.96 31.79 21.03
CA ILE A 607 -2.07 31.56 20.08
C ILE A 607 -2.65 32.91 19.66
N VAL A 608 -2.71 33.15 18.35
CA VAL A 608 -3.28 34.37 17.74
C VAL A 608 -4.26 34.02 16.61
N PRO A 609 -5.14 34.96 16.19
CA PRO A 609 -5.97 34.77 15.00
C PRO A 609 -5.14 34.41 13.75
N PHE A 610 -5.79 33.78 12.78
CA PHE A 610 -5.22 33.44 11.48
C PHE A 610 -4.52 34.62 10.78
N GLU A 611 -5.10 35.81 10.92
CA GLU A 611 -4.62 37.09 10.38
C GLU A 611 -3.37 37.64 11.11
N GLY A 612 -2.99 37.02 12.24
CA GLY A 612 -1.91 37.45 13.12
C GLY A 612 -2.33 38.50 14.15
N PHE A 613 -1.41 38.79 15.08
CA PHE A 613 -1.57 39.85 16.07
C PHE A 613 -0.21 40.49 16.37
N ALA A 614 -0.20 41.72 16.90
CA ALA A 614 1.02 42.45 17.24
C ALA A 614 1.66 41.89 18.54
N THR A 615 2.46 40.83 18.41
CA THR A 615 3.11 40.10 19.52
C THR A 615 4.43 40.72 20.02
N SER A 616 4.84 41.88 19.51
CA SER A 616 6.16 42.53 19.72
C SER A 616 6.51 42.95 21.16
N VAL A 617 5.72 42.53 22.14
CA VAL A 617 5.85 42.85 23.58
C VAL A 617 6.15 41.59 24.41
N VAL A 618 6.05 40.38 23.83
CA VAL A 618 6.19 39.10 24.56
C VAL A 618 7.31 38.23 23.98
N PRO A 619 8.34 37.86 24.74
CA PRO A 619 9.25 36.78 24.36
C PRO A 619 8.51 35.43 24.49
N THR A 620 8.56 34.61 23.44
CA THR A 620 7.89 33.31 23.33
C THR A 620 8.76 32.37 22.51
N GLU A 621 8.64 31.06 22.71
CA GLU A 621 9.33 30.08 21.86
C GLU A 621 8.58 29.88 20.54
N GLU A 622 7.26 29.66 20.58
CA GLU A 622 6.44 29.48 19.38
C GLU A 622 5.21 30.39 19.26
N ILE A 623 4.82 30.67 18.02
CA ILE A 623 3.60 31.44 17.67
C ILE A 623 2.77 30.63 16.66
N VAL A 624 1.53 30.32 17.06
CA VAL A 624 0.60 29.47 16.32
C VAL A 624 -0.80 30.08 16.23
N THR A 625 -1.65 29.48 15.39
CA THR A 625 -3.06 29.86 15.22
C THR A 625 -4.02 28.88 15.90
N ASP A 626 -5.30 29.23 15.93
CA ASP A 626 -6.42 28.35 16.30
C ASP A 626 -6.41 27.01 15.53
N ILE A 627 -5.89 27.00 14.30
CA ILE A 627 -5.73 25.80 13.46
C ILE A 627 -4.88 24.74 14.17
N TRP A 628 -3.76 25.12 14.80
CA TRP A 628 -2.90 24.20 15.53
C TRP A 628 -3.60 23.59 16.74
N LEU A 629 -4.38 24.40 17.47
CA LEU A 629 -5.18 23.94 18.60
C LEU A 629 -6.28 22.96 18.16
N MET A 630 -6.92 23.22 17.02
CA MET A 630 -7.90 22.30 16.42
C MET A 630 -7.27 20.98 15.97
N GLU A 631 -6.09 21.01 15.35
CA GLU A 631 -5.39 19.78 14.96
C GLU A 631 -4.90 18.98 16.17
N CYS A 632 -4.31 19.63 17.19
CA CYS A 632 -3.96 18.99 18.46
C CYS A 632 -5.17 18.31 19.12
N LYS A 633 -6.33 18.97 19.12
CA LYS A 633 -7.59 18.42 19.65
C LYS A 633 -8.10 17.24 18.83
N GLN A 634 -7.98 17.30 17.49
CA GLN A 634 -8.38 16.20 16.61
C GLN A 634 -7.46 14.98 16.75
N GLN A 635 -6.15 15.17 16.92
CA GLN A 635 -5.18 14.08 17.12
C GLN A 635 -5.09 13.61 18.58
N SER A 636 -5.61 14.39 19.54
CA SER A 636 -5.45 14.19 21.00
C SER A 636 -3.98 14.09 21.43
N ALA A 637 -3.12 14.88 20.78
CA ALA A 637 -1.66 14.90 20.93
C ALA A 637 -1.13 16.31 20.61
N VAL A 638 0.07 16.66 21.07
CA VAL A 638 0.79 17.83 20.56
C VAL A 638 1.29 17.51 19.14
N VAL A 639 0.95 18.33 18.15
CA VAL A 639 1.39 18.14 16.76
C VAL A 639 2.49 19.13 16.39
N ASP A 640 3.39 18.71 15.50
CA ASP A 640 4.49 19.56 15.02
C ASP A 640 3.97 20.85 14.35
N VAL A 641 4.65 21.97 14.61
CA VAL A 641 4.26 23.28 14.08
C VAL A 641 4.58 23.40 12.58
N GLN A 642 3.62 23.03 11.75
CA GLN A 642 3.67 23.18 10.30
C GLN A 642 3.51 24.63 9.85
N TYR A 643 3.84 24.94 8.60
CA TYR A 643 3.73 26.31 8.07
C TYR A 643 2.30 26.87 8.12
N TYR A 644 1.27 26.01 8.02
CA TYR A 644 -0.16 26.38 8.11
C TYR A 644 -0.68 26.48 9.56
N HIS A 645 0.14 26.06 10.54
CA HIS A 645 -0.10 26.30 11.97
C HIS A 645 0.37 27.69 12.41
N ARG A 646 1.03 28.44 11.53
CA ARG A 646 1.53 29.80 11.79
C ARG A 646 0.60 30.86 11.18
N PRO A 647 0.59 32.11 11.70
CA PRO A 647 -0.28 33.15 11.17
C PRO A 647 0.02 33.53 9.73
N ALA A 648 -1.03 33.87 8.97
CA ALA A 648 -0.95 34.34 7.60
C ALA A 648 -0.26 35.73 7.57
N SER A 649 1.01 35.74 7.21
CA SER A 649 1.83 36.96 7.10
C SER A 649 1.45 37.80 5.87
N VAL A 650 0.24 38.35 5.85
CA VAL A 650 -0.30 39.20 4.77
C VAL A 650 0.18 40.64 4.96
N LEU A 651 1.10 41.08 4.10
CA LEU A 651 1.68 42.41 4.20
C LEU A 651 0.62 43.50 3.90
N ASN A 652 0.55 44.51 4.77
CA ASN A 652 -0.30 45.71 4.65
C ASN A 652 -1.81 45.44 4.48
N CYS A 653 -2.31 44.25 4.85
CA CYS A 653 -3.69 43.81 4.56
C CYS A 653 -4.08 43.94 3.07
N ALA A 654 -3.10 43.83 2.17
CA ALA A 654 -3.33 43.98 0.74
C ALA A 654 -4.15 42.82 0.16
N THR A 655 -4.97 43.11 -0.84
CA THR A 655 -5.75 42.12 -1.59
C THR A 655 -5.21 41.94 -3.02
N PRO A 656 -3.99 41.38 -3.22
CA PRO A 656 -3.33 41.34 -4.51
C PRO A 656 -4.01 40.46 -5.56
N LEU A 657 -4.84 39.51 -5.13
CA LEU A 657 -5.46 38.50 -6.00
C LEU A 657 -6.93 38.80 -6.32
N VAL A 658 -7.37 40.06 -6.14
CA VAL A 658 -8.71 40.53 -6.58
C VAL A 658 -8.94 40.20 -8.05
N GLY A 659 -10.10 39.60 -8.32
CA GLY A 659 -10.48 39.12 -9.67
C GLY A 659 -9.89 37.76 -10.05
N CYS A 660 -9.00 37.18 -9.24
CA CYS A 660 -8.62 35.78 -9.40
C CYS A 660 -9.71 34.85 -8.83
N VAL A 661 -9.88 33.69 -9.47
CA VAL A 661 -10.75 32.62 -9.00
C VAL A 661 -9.88 31.38 -8.82
N ILE A 662 -9.69 30.98 -7.57
CA ILE A 662 -8.70 29.97 -7.18
C ILE A 662 -9.41 28.68 -6.82
N THR A 663 -8.96 27.59 -7.45
CA THR A 663 -9.36 26.23 -7.09
C THR A 663 -8.16 25.47 -6.56
N ILE A 664 -8.32 24.84 -5.40
CA ILE A 664 -7.28 24.02 -4.78
C ILE A 664 -7.47 22.54 -5.17
N SER A 665 -6.38 21.81 -5.37
CA SER A 665 -6.37 20.37 -5.69
C SER A 665 -5.26 19.62 -4.97
N ASN A 666 -5.55 18.40 -4.54
CA ASN A 666 -4.65 17.42 -3.92
C ASN A 666 -4.05 17.82 -2.55
N TYR A 667 -4.18 19.08 -2.11
CA TYR A 667 -4.05 19.45 -0.69
C TYR A 667 -5.27 18.95 0.10
N VAL A 668 -5.08 18.60 1.38
CA VAL A 668 -6.11 17.98 2.25
C VAL A 668 -6.05 18.53 3.68
N GLY A 669 -7.14 18.37 4.44
CA GLY A 669 -7.22 18.78 5.85
C GLY A 669 -6.92 20.26 6.10
N PHE A 670 -6.38 20.56 7.28
CA PHE A 670 -6.07 21.93 7.71
C PHE A 670 -5.13 22.68 6.75
N GLU A 671 -4.20 22.00 6.05
CA GLU A 671 -3.36 22.62 5.01
C GLU A 671 -4.20 23.19 3.85
N ARG A 672 -5.26 22.48 3.45
CA ARG A 672 -6.18 22.93 2.41
C ARG A 672 -7.02 24.12 2.88
N ASP A 673 -7.52 24.06 4.11
CA ASP A 673 -8.43 25.07 4.66
C ASP A 673 -7.68 26.38 4.95
N PHE A 674 -6.43 26.28 5.44
CA PHE A 674 -5.48 27.40 5.50
C PHE A 674 -5.29 28.06 4.12
N LEU A 675 -5.01 27.27 3.07
CA LEU A 675 -4.79 27.82 1.72
C LEU A 675 -6.07 28.41 1.12
N ALA A 676 -7.25 27.91 1.49
CA ALA A 676 -8.54 28.49 1.09
C ALA A 676 -8.79 29.84 1.79
N LYS A 677 -8.64 29.92 3.12
CA LYS A 677 -8.78 31.17 3.88
C LYS A 677 -7.74 32.21 3.47
N LEU A 678 -6.49 31.79 3.21
CA LEU A 678 -5.44 32.65 2.67
C LEU A 678 -5.80 33.21 1.28
N SER A 679 -6.34 32.37 0.38
CA SER A 679 -6.80 32.83 -0.93
C SER A 679 -7.88 33.92 -0.82
N GLN A 680 -8.81 33.76 0.13
CA GLN A 680 -9.88 34.71 0.41
C GLN A 680 -9.34 36.02 1.01
N LEU A 681 -8.40 35.98 1.97
CA LEU A 681 -7.76 37.19 2.51
C LEU A 681 -7.03 38.00 1.43
N LEU A 682 -6.38 37.34 0.48
CA LEU A 682 -5.71 37.99 -0.65
C LEU A 682 -6.69 38.53 -1.70
N GLY A 683 -8.01 38.41 -1.48
CA GLY A 683 -9.07 38.94 -2.34
C GLY A 683 -9.49 38.03 -3.50
N ALA A 684 -8.99 36.78 -3.55
CA ALA A 684 -9.41 35.83 -4.57
C ALA A 684 -10.73 35.14 -4.23
N GLY A 685 -11.56 34.88 -5.24
CA GLY A 685 -12.71 34.00 -5.10
C GLY A 685 -12.29 32.54 -4.98
N TYR A 686 -12.49 31.92 -3.82
CA TYR A 686 -12.26 30.48 -3.64
C TYR A 686 -13.46 29.65 -4.13
N GLN A 687 -13.22 28.61 -4.92
CA GLN A 687 -14.24 27.60 -5.27
C GLN A 687 -13.65 26.19 -5.45
N GLU A 688 -14.39 25.17 -5.02
CA GLU A 688 -13.94 23.77 -5.12
C GLU A 688 -13.89 23.24 -6.56
N GLU A 689 -14.87 23.61 -7.40
CA GLU A 689 -14.93 23.15 -8.78
C GLU A 689 -14.05 23.97 -9.71
N PHE A 690 -13.23 23.25 -10.48
CA PHE A 690 -12.39 23.84 -11.50
C PHE A 690 -13.20 24.01 -12.80
N MET A 691 -13.49 25.25 -13.21
CA MET A 691 -14.41 25.53 -14.32
C MET A 691 -13.77 26.40 -15.41
N LYS A 692 -14.07 26.09 -16.69
CA LYS A 692 -13.59 26.86 -17.85
C LYS A 692 -14.45 28.07 -18.23
N ARG A 693 -15.68 28.15 -17.70
CA ARG A 693 -16.67 29.19 -18.01
C ARG A 693 -17.52 29.43 -16.79
N ASP A 694 -18.03 30.65 -16.65
CA ASP A 694 -19.00 30.97 -15.62
C ASP A 694 -20.26 30.11 -15.74
N ASN A 695 -20.85 29.76 -14.60
CA ASN A 695 -22.13 29.09 -14.51
C ASN A 695 -23.09 29.92 -13.63
N PRO A 696 -23.79 30.93 -14.21
CA PRO A 696 -24.70 31.79 -13.47
C PRO A 696 -25.87 31.05 -12.78
N LYS A 697 -26.14 29.80 -13.16
CA LYS A 697 -27.19 28.96 -12.53
C LYS A 697 -26.75 28.30 -11.22
N ALA A 698 -25.45 28.32 -10.92
CA ALA A 698 -24.87 27.72 -9.71
C ALA A 698 -23.96 28.71 -8.95
N ASP A 699 -24.02 30.00 -9.31
CA ASP A 699 -23.18 31.11 -8.82
C ASP A 699 -21.68 30.79 -8.70
N LYS A 700 -21.13 30.16 -9.75
CA LYS A 700 -19.71 29.78 -9.83
C LYS A 700 -19.07 30.42 -11.07
N LYS A 701 -17.81 30.84 -10.95
CA LYS A 701 -17.08 31.59 -11.98
C LYS A 701 -16.06 30.71 -12.69
N ALA A 702 -15.54 31.15 -13.83
CA ALA A 702 -14.39 30.51 -14.46
C ALA A 702 -13.17 30.59 -13.52
N SER A 703 -12.54 29.44 -13.24
CA SER A 703 -11.31 29.37 -12.45
C SER A 703 -10.17 30.02 -13.23
N THR A 704 -9.39 30.90 -12.60
CA THR A 704 -8.21 31.53 -13.23
C THR A 704 -6.91 30.82 -12.85
N HIS A 705 -6.82 30.23 -11.66
CA HIS A 705 -5.65 29.49 -11.19
C HIS A 705 -6.03 28.16 -10.57
N LEU A 706 -5.18 27.15 -10.79
CA LEU A 706 -5.20 25.90 -10.02
C LEU A 706 -4.02 25.90 -9.04
N VAL A 707 -4.29 25.68 -7.75
CA VAL A 707 -3.26 25.53 -6.72
C VAL A 707 -3.12 24.05 -6.39
N CYS A 708 -1.97 23.45 -6.69
CA CYS A 708 -1.71 22.02 -6.49
C CYS A 708 -0.22 21.70 -6.22
N PRO A 709 0.09 20.64 -5.46
CA PRO A 709 1.47 20.27 -5.09
C PRO A 709 2.18 19.44 -6.17
N THR A 710 1.45 18.72 -7.03
CA THR A 710 2.01 17.77 -8.01
C THR A 710 1.45 17.99 -9.41
N ARG A 711 2.25 17.69 -10.45
CA ARG A 711 1.83 17.66 -11.86
C ARG A 711 0.90 16.47 -12.19
N SER A 712 -0.14 16.24 -11.38
CA SER A 712 -1.00 15.07 -11.47
C SER A 712 -2.44 15.34 -10.99
N GLY A 713 -3.40 14.60 -11.55
CA GLY A 713 -4.82 14.68 -11.21
C GLY A 713 -5.69 15.25 -12.33
N SER A 714 -7.00 15.03 -12.24
CA SER A 714 -7.98 15.46 -13.25
C SER A 714 -8.05 16.98 -13.41
N LYS A 715 -8.01 17.74 -12.30
CA LYS A 715 -7.99 19.21 -12.34
C LYS A 715 -6.70 19.74 -13.00
N TYR A 716 -5.54 19.17 -12.68
CA TYR A 716 -4.25 19.56 -13.30
C TYR A 716 -4.26 19.31 -14.83
N ASN A 717 -4.67 18.11 -15.25
CA ASN A 717 -4.78 17.77 -16.67
C ASN A 717 -5.80 18.66 -17.41
N ALA A 718 -6.86 19.09 -16.73
CA ALA A 718 -7.80 20.08 -17.25
C ALA A 718 -7.17 21.48 -17.37
N ALA A 719 -6.40 21.94 -16.37
CA ALA A 719 -5.75 23.25 -16.36
C ALA A 719 -4.77 23.40 -17.53
N ILE A 720 -3.89 22.41 -17.73
CA ILE A 720 -2.98 22.34 -18.87
C ILE A 720 -3.76 22.33 -20.19
N LYS A 721 -4.85 21.55 -20.30
CA LYS A 721 -5.73 21.53 -21.49
C LYS A 721 -6.50 22.83 -21.72
N TRP A 722 -6.62 23.69 -20.70
CA TRP A 722 -7.36 24.95 -20.78
C TRP A 722 -6.45 26.18 -20.90
N GLY A 723 -5.14 26.03 -20.70
CA GLY A 723 -4.18 27.13 -20.70
C GLY A 723 -4.19 27.94 -19.40
N TYR A 724 -4.62 27.34 -18.28
CA TYR A 724 -4.69 28.02 -16.98
C TYR A 724 -3.46 27.68 -16.11
N PRO A 725 -2.85 28.67 -15.44
CA PRO A 725 -1.70 28.46 -14.56
C PRO A 725 -2.03 27.46 -13.46
N SER A 726 -1.12 26.49 -13.29
CA SER A 726 -1.13 25.50 -12.21
C SER A 726 0.09 25.75 -11.33
N VAL A 727 -0.11 26.33 -10.15
CA VAL A 727 0.95 26.85 -9.28
C VAL A 727 1.05 26.05 -7.97
N SER A 728 2.24 26.06 -7.36
CA SER A 728 2.46 25.49 -6.03
C SER A 728 1.85 26.39 -4.93
N LYS A 729 1.86 25.90 -3.68
CA LYS A 729 1.46 26.72 -2.51
C LYS A 729 2.37 27.94 -2.29
N GLN A 730 3.60 27.90 -2.80
CA GLN A 730 4.57 28.98 -2.63
C GLN A 730 4.06 30.29 -3.25
N TRP A 731 3.38 30.24 -4.40
CA TRP A 731 2.78 31.42 -5.04
C TRP A 731 1.83 32.20 -4.11
N LEU A 732 0.95 31.49 -3.40
CA LEU A 732 0.03 32.11 -2.43
C LEU A 732 0.79 32.68 -1.22
N LEU A 733 1.76 31.92 -0.70
CA LEU A 733 2.56 32.33 0.46
C LEU A 733 3.44 33.55 0.15
N GLU A 734 3.98 33.66 -1.06
CA GLU A 734 4.78 34.81 -1.47
C GLU A 734 3.92 36.02 -1.84
N CYS A 735 2.78 35.85 -2.54
CA CYS A 735 1.84 36.95 -2.77
C CYS A 735 1.33 37.58 -1.45
N ALA A 736 1.22 36.78 -0.38
CA ALA A 736 0.93 37.28 0.97
C ALA A 736 2.11 38.08 1.57
N LYS A 737 3.33 37.54 1.51
CA LYS A 737 4.55 38.18 2.03
C LYS A 737 4.88 39.50 1.32
N THR A 738 4.63 39.60 0.01
CA THR A 738 4.91 40.82 -0.78
C THR A 738 3.75 41.80 -0.80
N GLY A 739 2.52 41.36 -0.48
CA GLY A 739 1.30 42.14 -0.68
C GLY A 739 0.99 42.42 -2.16
N SER A 740 1.61 41.71 -3.10
CA SER A 740 1.53 41.94 -4.55
C SER A 740 1.30 40.63 -5.30
N ARG A 741 0.64 40.69 -6.48
CA ARG A 741 0.49 39.50 -7.32
C ARG A 741 1.80 39.23 -8.05
N LEU A 742 2.35 38.04 -7.84
CA LEU A 742 3.57 37.57 -8.47
C LEU A 742 3.27 36.81 -9.76
N GLY A 743 4.24 36.81 -10.69
CA GLY A 743 4.17 36.02 -11.91
C GLY A 743 4.03 34.52 -11.62
N GLU A 744 3.17 33.86 -12.39
CA GLU A 744 2.88 32.44 -12.20
C GLU A 744 4.01 31.53 -12.72
N GLU A 745 4.85 32.02 -13.63
CA GLU A 745 5.88 31.27 -14.36
C GLU A 745 6.95 30.62 -13.47
N ASN A 746 7.44 31.33 -12.45
CA ASN A 746 8.44 30.80 -11.51
C ASN A 746 7.84 29.83 -10.48
N HIS A 747 6.52 29.84 -10.32
CA HIS A 747 5.79 29.10 -9.29
C HIS A 747 4.96 27.94 -9.84
N LEU A 748 5.14 27.58 -11.12
CA LEU A 748 4.43 26.47 -11.75
C LEU A 748 4.69 25.17 -10.99
N THR A 749 3.60 24.44 -10.69
CA THR A 749 3.62 23.19 -9.94
C THR A 749 4.72 22.26 -10.46
N GLY A 750 5.63 21.81 -9.59
CA GLY A 750 6.72 20.89 -9.94
C GLY A 750 7.94 21.53 -10.61
N CYS A 751 8.20 22.82 -10.39
CA CYS A 751 9.48 23.48 -10.73
C CYS A 751 10.48 23.56 -9.55
N GLU A 752 10.08 23.15 -8.34
CA GLU A 752 10.83 23.42 -7.10
C GLU A 752 11.56 22.17 -6.58
N GLU A 753 12.85 22.03 -6.89
CA GLU A 753 13.80 21.20 -6.11
C GLU A 753 15.25 21.71 -6.18
N ALA A 754 15.47 22.98 -5.80
CA ALA A 754 16.79 23.55 -5.46
C ALA A 754 16.58 24.88 -4.69
N GLY A 755 16.87 24.94 -3.38
CA GLY A 755 16.62 26.19 -2.63
C GLY A 755 16.96 26.26 -1.14
N ASN A 756 17.15 25.15 -0.42
CA ASN A 756 17.62 25.22 0.97
C ASN A 756 19.13 25.49 1.02
N GLY A 757 19.53 26.76 1.02
CA GLY A 757 20.94 27.16 0.99
C GLY A 757 21.21 28.59 1.43
N VAL A 758 21.53 28.75 2.72
CA VAL A 758 22.26 29.89 3.33
C VAL A 758 21.61 31.29 3.23
N ILE A 759 21.21 31.85 4.37
CA ILE A 759 20.95 33.28 4.53
C ILE A 759 22.29 34.03 4.47
N GLY A 760 22.72 34.38 3.25
CA GLY A 760 23.90 35.20 3.01
C GLY A 760 23.60 36.68 3.20
N THR A 761 24.02 37.26 4.33
CA THR A 761 23.92 38.70 4.55
C THR A 761 24.78 39.48 3.55
N ASN A 762 24.22 40.51 2.90
CA ASN A 762 25.02 41.68 2.57
C ASN A 762 24.19 42.97 2.46
N ARG A 763 24.82 44.08 2.86
CA ARG A 763 24.27 45.43 2.73
C ARG A 763 24.68 46.02 1.39
N SER A 764 23.81 46.86 0.81
CA SER A 764 24.18 48.09 0.09
C SER A 764 22.96 49.01 0.11
#